data_AF-A0A316SFB0-F1
#
_entry.id   AF-A0A316SFB0-F1
#
_cell.length_a   1.000
_cell.length_b   1.000
_cell.length_c   1.000
_cell.angle_alpha   90.00
_cell.angle_beta   90.00
_cell.angle_gamma   90.00
#
_symmetry.space_group_name_H-M   'P 1'
#
loop_
_entity.id
_entity.type
_entity.pdbx_description
1 polymer ?
#
loop_
_entity_poly.entity_id
_entity_poly.type
_entity_poly.pdbx_seq_one_letter_code
_entity_poly.pdbx_strand_id
1 'polypeptide(L)'
;MKAHYMPGYYTTDNDVQFFRTVFIVGSSNANGDGSTALIKGDVNLTDNAHFMTSTYGHSPTDHSTFHSRDEFEKLASTTIEGNVTIDRNAKFGAYSASDTVVKGNITATNGGTIAVWNSDAILKVDGNVNLSDENGILSVGGRSNALIGGNLTLNNGASTEVVEGSVMTVAGNVDVSSSNSIEIRENSTATFGGDLTINESKFNVKDNSTATIDGNLTLNNVEDTNVWNQVNGNSSLTVNGDLNMKGHYMEGYYTEETDQEFFRNDFFVSGQDGSGEVVGKGGYLNIKGNVKLTDNSHFFTESYSNTMDQTNPNHNKYFPKDSFEKLTTSLIEGNITLDRNSRFGSYNAGESTVNGNITATNGACVEAWNSDALLTIKGDVLVTDENSQVGVGRTADIDIDGKLTAKNGADVYIGEESTLSVAKKFLVDNATLEVHGGQLLLSGEDSVLDLTNNGVLKTDEAGSISIEKGASVNSKTKTLLSDDTTTTADGVAEKTFEADALSKVSLVDFNKEVSLDEAKRLHSVLFNSDTGILDLKIASDEPSKPDSGNASFDDAINAGGTTAVEDKTITDVDTSDKKLSDLTSSDLSWGSASLKDGQTDLDLGSGNLVLNNPESNQGSFVSTSDGSVGNITMDKDANLALNGTGSIGNVNTTENGTGDILIGNDKSGSVTANNLGSEDKAFGSVSVGAGSSVT
;
A
#
# COMPACT_ATOMS: atom_id res chain seq x y z
N MET A 1 55.58 24.06 -9.60
CA MET A 1 56.51 22.94 -9.79
C MET A 1 56.15 22.23 -11.08
N LYS A 2 57.14 21.89 -11.90
CA LYS A 2 56.97 21.24 -13.20
C LYS A 2 58.02 20.14 -13.33
N ALA A 3 57.61 18.93 -13.68
CA ALA A 3 58.54 17.82 -13.93
C ALA A 3 58.45 17.32 -15.39
N HIS A 4 59.12 16.19 -15.70
CA HIS A 4 59.03 15.56 -17.02
C HIS A 4 57.76 14.71 -17.09
N TYR A 5 56.86 15.04 -18.02
CA TYR A 5 55.61 14.30 -18.24
C TYR A 5 55.89 12.85 -18.65
N MET A 6 55.27 11.91 -17.94
CA MET A 6 55.21 10.49 -18.33
C MET A 6 53.77 10.08 -18.61
N PRO A 7 53.46 9.52 -19.80
CA PRO A 7 52.15 8.94 -20.06
C PRO A 7 51.95 7.66 -19.25
N GLY A 8 50.79 7.52 -18.60
CA GLY A 8 50.42 6.39 -17.74
C GLY A 8 49.64 6.84 -16.50
N TYR A 9 49.07 5.88 -15.76
CA TYR A 9 48.31 6.11 -14.54
C TYR A 9 49.09 5.69 -13.30
N TYR A 10 48.85 6.40 -12.20
CA TYR A 10 49.39 6.09 -10.88
C TYR A 10 48.80 4.77 -10.34
N THR A 11 49.65 3.92 -9.78
CA THR A 11 49.25 2.75 -8.96
C THR A 11 50.10 2.71 -7.69
N THR A 12 49.61 2.06 -6.63
CA THR A 12 50.38 1.85 -5.39
C THR A 12 51.74 1.19 -5.63
N ASP A 13 51.85 0.38 -6.70
CA ASP A 13 53.07 -0.34 -7.07
C ASP A 13 54.10 0.51 -7.84
N ASN A 14 53.73 1.71 -8.34
CA ASN A 14 54.61 2.56 -9.17
C ASN A 14 54.89 3.98 -8.60
N ASP A 15 54.40 4.27 -7.40
CA ASP A 15 54.37 5.60 -6.75
C ASP A 15 55.68 6.40 -6.83
N VAL A 16 56.78 5.80 -6.35
CA VAL A 16 58.09 6.48 -6.25
C VAL A 16 58.78 6.66 -7.63
N GLN A 17 58.39 5.89 -8.65
CA GLN A 17 58.93 6.01 -10.01
C GLN A 17 58.12 6.96 -10.90
N PHE A 18 56.85 7.19 -10.55
CA PHE A 18 55.91 7.99 -11.33
C PHE A 18 56.08 9.50 -11.08
N PHE A 19 56.27 9.91 -9.82
CA PHE A 19 56.48 11.32 -9.49
C PHE A 19 57.94 11.74 -9.70
N ARG A 20 58.16 12.71 -10.59
CA ARG A 20 59.51 13.17 -10.97
C ARG A 20 60.01 14.37 -10.16
N THR A 21 59.11 15.03 -9.44
CA THR A 21 59.45 16.11 -8.50
C THR A 21 58.52 16.03 -7.30
N VAL A 22 59.11 15.85 -6.12
CA VAL A 22 58.38 15.73 -4.85
C VAL A 22 58.86 16.83 -3.92
N PHE A 23 57.94 17.65 -3.41
CA PHE A 23 58.20 18.65 -2.38
C PHE A 23 57.49 18.23 -1.11
N ILE A 24 58.26 18.02 -0.04
CA ILE A 24 57.77 17.53 1.25
C ILE A 24 58.02 18.60 2.30
N VAL A 25 56.96 19.03 2.97
CA VAL A 25 57.05 19.80 4.22
C VAL A 25 56.86 18.82 5.36
N GLY A 26 57.96 18.43 6.01
CA GLY A 26 57.93 17.40 7.03
C GLY A 26 59.22 17.25 7.83
N SER A 27 59.27 16.22 8.68
CA SER A 27 60.47 15.80 9.41
C SER A 27 61.19 14.69 8.63
N SER A 28 62.53 14.68 8.64
CA SER A 28 63.35 13.57 8.12
C SER A 28 63.42 12.35 9.07
N ASN A 29 62.92 12.52 10.29
CA ASN A 29 63.15 11.64 11.43
C ASN A 29 61.81 11.19 12.01
N ALA A 30 61.73 9.92 12.42
CA ALA A 30 60.53 9.29 13.00
C ALA A 30 60.03 9.91 14.33
N ASN A 31 60.72 10.92 14.86
CA ASN A 31 60.49 11.46 16.20
C ASN A 31 59.71 12.81 16.23
N GLY A 32 59.06 13.23 15.14
CA GLY A 32 58.05 14.30 15.22
C GLY A 32 58.54 15.75 15.27
N ASP A 33 59.67 16.10 14.63
CA ASP A 33 60.12 17.49 14.48
C ASP A 33 59.41 18.18 13.29
N GLY A 34 58.11 18.44 13.41
CA GLY A 34 57.30 19.02 12.32
C GLY A 34 57.87 20.31 11.71
N SER A 35 57.93 20.37 10.38
CA SER A 35 58.34 21.55 9.60
C SER A 35 57.15 22.44 9.22
N THR A 36 57.37 23.74 9.11
CA THR A 36 56.31 24.70 8.73
C THR A 36 56.64 25.44 7.44
N ALA A 37 55.71 25.54 6.50
CA ALA A 37 55.84 26.31 5.27
C ALA A 37 54.73 27.37 5.13
N LEU A 38 55.11 28.57 4.69
CA LEU A 38 54.19 29.64 4.30
C LEU A 38 54.45 30.02 2.84
N ILE A 39 53.44 29.91 1.99
CA ILE A 39 53.50 30.27 0.57
C ILE A 39 52.53 31.43 0.34
N LYS A 40 53.06 32.63 0.04
CA LYS A 40 52.29 33.88 -0.07
C LYS A 40 51.55 34.06 -1.41
N GLY A 41 51.57 33.07 -2.28
CA GLY A 41 51.01 33.17 -3.63
C GLY A 41 50.50 31.83 -4.12
N ASP A 42 50.18 31.77 -5.40
CA ASP A 42 49.60 30.57 -6.00
C ASP A 42 50.62 29.44 -6.10
N VAL A 43 50.14 28.20 -5.92
CA VAL A 43 50.90 26.98 -6.14
C VAL A 43 50.37 26.29 -7.38
N ASN A 44 51.23 26.12 -8.38
CA ASN A 44 50.90 25.40 -9.61
C ASN A 44 51.70 24.10 -9.67
N LEU A 45 51.03 22.96 -9.71
CA LEU A 45 51.62 21.62 -9.84
C LEU A 45 51.26 21.06 -11.21
N THR A 46 52.25 20.60 -11.96
CA THR A 46 52.02 20.02 -13.29
C THR A 46 53.05 18.95 -13.61
N ASP A 47 52.72 18.10 -14.57
CA ASP A 47 53.59 17.06 -15.15
C ASP A 47 54.14 16.11 -14.06
N ASN A 48 53.27 15.34 -13.39
CA ASN A 48 53.66 14.35 -12.37
C ASN A 48 54.45 14.95 -11.18
N ALA A 49 54.12 16.17 -10.76
CA ALA A 49 54.65 16.79 -9.55
C ALA A 49 53.82 16.40 -8.32
N HIS A 50 54.48 16.20 -7.17
CA HIS A 50 53.80 15.93 -5.89
C HIS A 50 54.20 16.99 -4.86
N PHE A 51 53.22 17.64 -4.25
CA PHE A 51 53.38 18.46 -3.06
C PHE A 51 52.70 17.78 -1.88
N MET A 52 53.42 17.52 -0.80
CA MET A 52 52.85 16.95 0.41
C MET A 52 53.31 17.67 1.69
N THR A 53 52.40 17.79 2.64
CA THR A 53 52.73 18.07 4.05
C THR A 53 52.63 16.76 4.81
N SER A 54 53.64 16.39 5.60
CA SER A 54 53.65 15.14 6.36
C SER A 54 54.51 15.25 7.61
N THR A 55 53.99 14.86 8.79
CA THR A 55 54.78 14.90 10.02
C THR A 55 55.76 13.72 10.10
N TYR A 56 55.36 12.55 9.60
CA TYR A 56 56.16 11.34 9.64
C TYR A 56 55.84 10.38 8.47
N GLY A 57 56.73 9.42 8.23
CA GLY A 57 56.63 8.49 7.10
C GLY A 57 57.16 9.14 5.82
N HIS A 58 58.39 8.77 5.43
CA HIS A 58 59.02 9.25 4.19
C HIS A 58 58.55 8.55 2.93
N SER A 59 57.94 7.38 3.09
CA SER A 59 57.46 6.59 1.97
C SER A 59 55.93 6.64 1.95
N PRO A 60 55.30 6.80 0.79
CA PRO A 60 53.84 6.67 0.60
C PRO A 60 53.23 5.32 1.01
N THR A 61 53.99 4.44 1.66
CA THR A 61 53.70 3.01 1.81
C THR A 61 53.72 2.51 3.25
N ASP A 62 54.20 3.29 4.24
CA ASP A 62 54.07 2.92 5.66
C ASP A 62 53.06 3.83 6.35
N HIS A 63 51.81 3.51 6.05
CA HIS A 63 50.61 4.24 6.44
C HIS A 63 49.67 3.36 7.30
N SER A 64 50.10 2.12 7.58
CA SER A 64 49.27 1.12 8.27
C SER A 64 49.22 1.30 9.78
N THR A 65 50.17 2.03 10.36
CA THR A 65 50.19 2.30 11.80
C THR A 65 49.59 3.68 12.07
N PHE A 66 48.44 3.69 12.73
CA PHE A 66 47.83 4.91 13.25
C PHE A 66 48.71 5.49 14.37
N HIS A 67 49.01 6.77 14.26
CA HIS A 67 49.67 7.56 15.31
C HIS A 67 48.76 8.74 15.64
N SER A 68 48.36 8.88 16.90
CA SER A 68 47.59 10.06 17.29
C SER A 68 48.42 11.32 17.09
N ARG A 69 47.78 12.43 16.69
CA ARG A 69 48.44 13.75 16.62
C ARG A 69 49.11 14.15 17.93
N ASP A 70 48.56 13.68 19.06
CA ASP A 70 49.08 13.96 20.41
C ASP A 70 50.41 13.25 20.71
N GLU A 71 50.82 12.29 19.88
CA GLU A 71 52.11 11.59 20.01
C GLU A 71 53.30 12.44 19.54
N PHE A 72 53.05 13.53 18.81
CA PHE A 72 54.08 14.37 18.21
C PHE A 72 54.22 15.69 18.97
N GLU A 73 55.47 16.05 19.33
CA GLU A 73 55.75 17.34 19.95
C GLU A 73 55.39 18.52 19.03
N LYS A 74 55.54 18.32 17.71
CA LYS A 74 55.22 19.33 16.70
C LYS A 74 54.76 18.70 15.40
N LEU A 75 53.67 19.21 14.84
CA LEU A 75 53.14 18.77 13.55
C LEU A 75 53.73 19.57 12.39
N ALA A 76 53.89 18.90 11.25
CA ALA A 76 54.20 19.57 10.01
C ALA A 76 52.99 20.38 9.54
N SER A 77 53.22 21.59 9.04
CA SER A 77 52.16 22.43 8.53
C SER A 77 52.54 23.24 7.29
N THR A 78 51.59 23.41 6.39
CA THR A 78 51.70 24.28 5.22
C THR A 78 50.52 25.24 5.19
N THR A 79 50.80 26.54 5.01
CA THR A 79 49.78 27.55 4.68
C THR A 79 50.07 28.13 3.30
N ILE A 80 49.07 28.11 2.42
CA ILE A 80 49.09 28.70 1.09
C ILE A 80 48.07 29.85 1.09
N GLU A 81 48.54 31.09 0.95
CA GLU A 81 47.67 32.29 0.92
C GLU A 81 46.97 32.48 -0.43
N GLY A 82 47.47 31.84 -1.49
CA GLY A 82 46.89 31.87 -2.84
C GLY A 82 46.05 30.63 -3.17
N ASN A 83 45.83 30.43 -4.47
CA ASN A 83 45.15 29.27 -5.04
C ASN A 83 46.13 28.11 -5.27
N VAL A 84 45.59 26.89 -5.41
CA VAL A 84 46.35 25.71 -5.82
C VAL A 84 45.77 25.16 -7.13
N THR A 85 46.62 25.00 -8.13
CA THR A 85 46.27 24.34 -9.39
C THR A 85 47.08 23.05 -9.53
N ILE A 86 46.40 21.95 -9.85
CA ILE A 86 46.95 20.61 -9.94
C ILE A 86 46.60 20.07 -11.33
N ASP A 87 47.60 19.77 -12.15
CA ASP A 87 47.40 19.40 -13.55
C ASP A 87 48.28 18.20 -13.94
N ARG A 88 47.86 17.41 -14.93
CA ARG A 88 48.64 16.33 -15.57
C ARG A 88 49.23 15.36 -14.56
N ASN A 89 48.36 14.61 -13.89
CA ASN A 89 48.71 13.57 -12.92
C ASN A 89 49.57 14.07 -11.74
N ALA A 90 49.50 15.37 -11.43
CA ALA A 90 50.12 15.92 -10.24
C ALA A 90 49.28 15.61 -8.99
N LYS A 91 49.92 15.60 -7.83
CA LYS A 91 49.28 15.29 -6.54
C LYS A 91 49.53 16.39 -5.51
N PHE A 92 48.51 16.74 -4.75
CA PHE A 92 48.57 17.67 -3.63
C PHE A 92 47.94 17.02 -2.40
N GLY A 93 48.54 17.16 -1.22
CA GLY A 93 47.89 16.57 -0.05
C GLY A 93 48.51 16.85 1.30
N ALA A 94 47.74 16.48 2.32
CA ALA A 94 48.15 16.41 3.72
C ALA A 94 48.19 14.94 4.15
N TYR A 95 49.24 14.56 4.85
CA TYR A 95 49.46 13.17 5.24
C TYR A 95 49.93 13.07 6.69
N SER A 96 49.68 11.94 7.33
CA SER A 96 50.37 11.50 8.55
C SER A 96 50.45 12.59 9.64
N ALA A 97 49.32 12.91 10.26
CA ALA A 97 49.22 13.89 11.35
C ALA A 97 49.79 15.28 10.99
N SER A 98 49.39 15.84 9.85
CA SER A 98 49.84 17.18 9.40
C SER A 98 48.68 18.14 9.14
N ASP A 99 49.00 19.43 8.97
CA ASP A 99 48.04 20.49 8.66
C ASP A 99 48.37 21.19 7.35
N THR A 100 47.46 21.14 6.37
CA THR A 100 47.57 21.93 5.15
C THR A 100 46.39 22.88 5.04
N VAL A 101 46.67 24.18 4.91
CA VAL A 101 45.66 25.22 4.78
C VAL A 101 45.84 25.95 3.45
N VAL A 102 44.79 26.00 2.64
CA VAL A 102 44.71 26.79 1.41
C VAL A 102 43.68 27.90 1.61
N LYS A 103 44.12 29.16 1.51
CA LYS A 103 43.24 30.33 1.66
C LYS A 103 42.43 30.64 0.41
N GLY A 104 42.93 30.25 -0.76
CA GLY A 104 42.22 30.34 -2.03
C GLY A 104 41.44 29.07 -2.37
N ASN A 105 41.25 28.87 -3.67
CA ASN A 105 40.61 27.69 -4.24
C ASN A 105 41.63 26.60 -4.58
N ILE A 106 41.17 25.36 -4.68
CA ILE A 106 41.91 24.26 -5.33
C ILE A 106 41.22 23.91 -6.65
N THR A 107 42.00 23.73 -7.71
CA THR A 107 41.52 23.23 -9.00
C THR A 107 42.41 22.10 -9.49
N ALA A 108 41.82 20.94 -9.79
CA ALA A 108 42.50 19.76 -10.28
C ALA A 108 41.96 19.34 -11.65
N THR A 109 42.86 19.17 -12.62
CA THR A 109 42.54 18.85 -14.02
C THR A 109 43.49 17.78 -14.56
N ASN A 110 43.10 17.10 -15.65
CA ASN A 110 43.94 16.12 -16.36
C ASN A 110 44.63 15.12 -15.40
N GLY A 111 43.85 14.43 -14.57
CA GLY A 111 44.32 13.47 -13.55
C GLY A 111 44.96 14.07 -12.30
N GLY A 112 44.78 15.37 -12.05
CA GLY A 112 45.20 15.98 -10.79
C GLY A 112 44.49 15.38 -9.58
N THR A 113 45.24 14.98 -8.55
CA THR A 113 44.70 14.32 -7.35
C THR A 113 44.91 15.16 -6.10
N ILE A 114 43.90 15.18 -5.23
CA ILE A 114 43.96 15.73 -3.87
C ILE A 114 43.85 14.56 -2.90
N ALA A 115 44.77 14.46 -1.95
CA ALA A 115 44.76 13.39 -0.96
C ALA A 115 44.93 13.92 0.47
N VAL A 116 44.14 13.38 1.39
CA VAL A 116 44.24 13.63 2.84
C VAL A 116 44.26 12.28 3.52
N TRP A 117 45.42 11.85 4.02
CA TRP A 117 45.59 10.44 4.39
C TRP A 117 46.38 10.21 5.68
N ASN A 118 45.87 9.30 6.51
CA ASN A 118 46.39 8.82 7.79
C ASN A 118 46.44 9.80 8.96
N SER A 119 46.19 9.20 10.13
CA SER A 119 46.61 9.70 11.43
C SER A 119 46.15 11.13 11.66
N ASP A 120 44.86 11.35 11.42
CA ASP A 120 44.19 12.64 11.62
C ASP A 120 44.86 13.78 10.82
N ALA A 121 45.37 13.51 9.61
CA ALA A 121 45.82 14.58 8.73
C ALA A 121 44.66 15.54 8.40
N ILE A 122 44.96 16.82 8.26
CA ILE A 122 43.96 17.86 8.01
C ILE A 122 44.30 18.64 6.75
N LEU A 123 43.35 18.68 5.81
CA LEU A 123 43.33 19.66 4.72
C LEU A 123 42.18 20.63 4.94
N LYS A 124 42.48 21.92 5.00
CA LYS A 124 41.50 22.99 5.02
C LYS A 124 41.62 23.87 3.79
N VAL A 125 40.51 24.11 3.11
CA VAL A 125 40.39 25.02 1.97
C VAL A 125 39.36 26.07 2.34
N ASP A 126 39.73 27.35 2.39
CA ASP A 126 38.77 28.43 2.70
C ASP A 126 37.85 28.73 1.49
N GLY A 127 38.30 28.43 0.27
CA GLY A 127 37.54 28.58 -0.97
C GLY A 127 36.92 27.28 -1.51
N ASN A 128 36.71 27.25 -2.83
CA ASN A 128 36.12 26.13 -3.57
C ASN A 128 37.16 25.07 -3.93
N VAL A 129 36.69 23.84 -4.15
CA VAL A 129 37.47 22.74 -4.73
C VAL A 129 36.79 22.28 -6.02
N ASN A 130 37.52 22.29 -7.13
CA ASN A 130 37.01 21.87 -8.44
C ASN A 130 37.88 20.74 -9.01
N LEU A 131 37.28 19.62 -9.42
CA LEU A 131 37.92 18.51 -10.11
C LEU A 131 37.23 18.28 -11.45
N SER A 132 37.99 18.20 -12.56
CA SER A 132 37.40 18.11 -13.90
C SER A 132 38.15 17.19 -14.86
N ASP A 133 38.28 15.91 -14.52
CA ASP A 133 38.89 14.86 -15.33
C ASP A 133 38.62 13.45 -14.77
N GLU A 134 38.65 12.41 -15.62
CA GLU A 134 38.27 11.03 -15.27
C GLU A 134 39.21 10.37 -14.26
N ASN A 135 40.41 10.93 -14.07
CA ASN A 135 41.37 10.49 -13.07
C ASN A 135 41.52 11.51 -11.92
N GLY A 136 40.68 12.55 -11.90
CA GLY A 136 40.64 13.52 -10.81
C GLY A 136 39.99 12.91 -9.58
N ILE A 137 40.74 12.81 -8.47
CA ILE A 137 40.23 12.20 -7.24
C ILE A 137 40.47 13.14 -6.06
N LEU A 138 39.44 13.33 -5.23
CA LEU A 138 39.57 13.80 -3.86
C LEU A 138 39.45 12.60 -2.91
N SER A 139 40.55 12.23 -2.28
CA SER A 139 40.67 11.02 -1.46
C SER A 139 40.93 11.39 0.00
N VAL A 140 40.04 10.98 0.91
CA VAL A 140 40.14 11.25 2.35
C VAL A 140 40.09 9.94 3.11
N GLY A 141 41.20 9.55 3.74
CA GLY A 141 41.36 8.22 4.37
C GLY A 141 42.26 8.20 5.59
N GLY A 142 42.36 7.04 6.23
CA GLY A 142 43.13 6.81 7.45
C GLY A 142 42.77 7.74 8.61
N ARG A 143 41.47 7.92 8.89
CA ARG A 143 40.94 8.83 9.93
C ARG A 143 41.32 10.30 9.72
N SER A 144 41.36 10.76 8.49
CA SER A 144 41.75 12.14 8.16
C SER A 144 40.54 13.08 8.03
N ASN A 145 40.81 14.38 7.94
CA ASN A 145 39.78 15.42 7.84
C ASN A 145 40.01 16.34 6.63
N ALA A 146 39.01 16.43 5.76
CA ALA A 146 38.96 17.43 4.69
C ALA A 146 37.87 18.46 4.98
N LEU A 147 38.24 19.74 5.03
CA LEU A 147 37.37 20.86 5.37
C LEU A 147 37.35 21.85 4.20
N ILE A 148 36.26 21.90 3.44
CA ILE A 148 36.07 22.79 2.29
C ILE A 148 35.08 23.90 2.69
N GLY A 149 35.55 25.14 2.75
CA GLY A 149 34.77 26.31 3.16
C GLY A 149 33.86 26.86 2.07
N GLY A 150 34.11 26.51 0.81
CA GLY A 150 33.25 26.83 -0.33
C GLY A 150 32.51 25.62 -0.89
N ASN A 151 32.33 25.62 -2.20
CA ASN A 151 31.67 24.55 -2.95
C ASN A 151 32.65 23.44 -3.35
N LEU A 152 32.13 22.24 -3.59
CA LEU A 152 32.82 21.14 -4.26
C LEU A 152 32.18 20.90 -5.63
N THR A 153 32.97 20.87 -6.68
CA THR A 153 32.50 20.55 -8.03
C THR A 153 33.30 19.38 -8.62
N LEU A 154 32.60 18.33 -9.04
CA LEU A 154 33.15 17.16 -9.71
C LEU A 154 32.59 17.08 -11.12
N ASN A 155 33.44 17.05 -12.13
CA ASN A 155 33.07 16.98 -13.54
C ASN A 155 33.96 15.99 -14.31
N ASN A 156 33.47 15.53 -15.47
CA ASN A 156 34.23 14.75 -16.45
C ASN A 156 34.87 13.46 -15.90
N GLY A 157 34.16 12.68 -15.09
CA GLY A 157 34.63 11.42 -14.48
C GLY A 157 35.41 11.57 -13.16
N ALA A 158 35.50 12.77 -12.59
CA ALA A 158 36.14 12.99 -11.29
C ALA A 158 35.37 12.31 -10.15
N SER A 159 36.08 11.80 -9.14
CA SER A 159 35.46 11.11 -8.00
C SER A 159 35.89 11.67 -6.64
N THR A 160 35.09 11.40 -5.62
CA THR A 160 35.44 11.65 -4.23
C THR A 160 35.20 10.39 -3.40
N GLU A 161 36.18 10.07 -2.55
CA GLU A 161 36.08 8.96 -1.59
C GLU A 161 36.40 9.46 -0.17
N VAL A 162 35.59 9.02 0.78
CA VAL A 162 35.79 9.23 2.23
C VAL A 162 35.74 7.87 2.90
N VAL A 163 36.89 7.42 3.43
CA VAL A 163 37.11 6.03 3.83
C VAL A 163 37.86 5.92 5.16
N GLU A 164 37.95 4.72 5.72
CA GLU A 164 38.75 4.39 6.90
C GLU A 164 38.50 5.31 8.12
N GLY A 165 37.24 5.61 8.43
CA GLY A 165 36.86 6.43 9.57
C GLY A 165 37.16 7.92 9.42
N SER A 166 37.24 8.40 8.18
CA SER A 166 37.58 9.79 7.88
C SER A 166 36.36 10.71 7.85
N VAL A 167 36.61 12.01 7.87
CA VAL A 167 35.58 13.05 7.85
C VAL A 167 35.79 14.01 6.69
N MET A 168 34.73 14.27 5.94
CA MET A 168 34.70 15.35 4.96
C MET A 168 33.58 16.33 5.30
N THR A 169 33.88 17.63 5.22
CA THR A 169 32.87 18.68 5.35
C THR A 169 33.01 19.65 4.18
N VAL A 170 31.91 19.89 3.48
CA VAL A 170 31.77 20.96 2.48
C VAL A 170 30.76 21.95 3.03
N ALA A 171 31.14 23.20 3.24
CA ALA A 171 30.23 24.21 3.79
C ALA A 171 29.22 24.74 2.75
N GLY A 172 29.58 24.69 1.46
CA GLY A 172 28.72 25.11 0.36
C GLY A 172 28.01 23.95 -0.35
N ASN A 173 27.63 24.22 -1.60
CA ASN A 173 26.97 23.25 -2.46
C ASN A 173 27.97 22.24 -3.04
N VAL A 174 27.43 21.08 -3.42
CA VAL A 174 28.17 20.06 -4.14
C VAL A 174 27.47 19.74 -5.46
N ASP A 175 28.20 19.94 -6.56
CA ASP A 175 27.71 19.71 -7.91
C ASP A 175 28.55 18.63 -8.59
N VAL A 176 27.89 17.57 -9.05
CA VAL A 176 28.50 16.40 -9.68
C VAL A 176 27.88 16.18 -11.06
N SER A 177 28.69 16.12 -12.11
CA SER A 177 28.19 15.87 -13.48
C SER A 177 29.12 15.03 -14.35
N SER A 178 28.56 14.32 -15.35
CA SER A 178 29.30 13.48 -16.31
C SER A 178 29.99 12.25 -15.72
N SER A 179 29.20 11.29 -15.22
CA SER A 179 29.64 9.94 -14.81
C SER A 179 30.70 9.87 -13.71
N ASN A 180 30.44 10.55 -12.60
CA ASN A 180 31.27 10.59 -11.41
C ASN A 180 30.73 9.71 -10.28
N SER A 181 31.46 9.67 -9.15
CA SER A 181 30.97 9.08 -7.91
C SER A 181 31.38 9.89 -6.68
N ILE A 182 30.49 9.90 -5.68
CA ILE A 182 30.82 10.21 -4.29
C ILE A 182 30.59 8.93 -3.47
N GLU A 183 31.65 8.44 -2.83
CA GLU A 183 31.61 7.25 -1.98
C GLU A 183 32.03 7.57 -0.56
N ILE A 184 31.17 7.23 0.39
CA ILE A 184 31.42 7.40 1.83
C ILE A 184 31.29 6.02 2.45
N ARG A 185 32.40 5.46 2.92
CA ARG A 185 32.47 4.06 3.38
C ARG A 185 33.39 3.88 4.58
N GLU A 186 33.35 2.69 5.16
CA GLU A 186 34.23 2.24 6.25
C GLU A 186 34.19 3.15 7.50
N ASN A 187 33.01 3.34 8.09
CA ASN A 187 32.78 4.15 9.29
C ASN A 187 33.07 5.65 9.11
N SER A 188 32.97 6.15 7.88
CA SER A 188 33.31 7.54 7.57
C SER A 188 32.10 8.47 7.69
N THR A 189 32.36 9.78 7.73
CA THR A 189 31.33 10.81 7.80
C THR A 189 31.52 11.86 6.72
N ALA A 190 30.43 12.24 6.04
CA ALA A 190 30.42 13.40 5.16
C ALA A 190 29.28 14.37 5.53
N THR A 191 29.57 15.67 5.50
CA THR A 191 28.58 16.72 5.70
C THR A 191 28.63 17.72 4.55
N PHE A 192 27.47 17.98 3.96
CA PHE A 192 27.27 18.95 2.89
C PHE A 192 26.35 20.06 3.41
N GLY A 193 26.90 21.24 3.62
CA GLY A 193 26.21 22.39 4.21
C GLY A 193 25.23 23.10 3.28
N GLY A 194 25.26 22.78 1.98
CA GLY A 194 24.33 23.25 0.97
C GLY A 194 23.57 22.12 0.27
N ASP A 195 23.16 22.39 -0.97
CA ASP A 195 22.52 21.40 -1.82
C ASP A 195 23.54 20.39 -2.37
N LEU A 196 23.13 19.13 -2.54
CA LEU A 196 23.87 18.09 -3.25
C LEU A 196 23.14 17.74 -4.55
N THR A 197 23.76 18.04 -5.69
CA THR A 197 23.24 17.72 -7.02
C THR A 197 24.14 16.70 -7.71
N ILE A 198 23.56 15.54 -8.04
CA ILE A 198 24.23 14.44 -8.73
C ILE A 198 23.55 14.22 -10.08
N ASN A 199 24.26 14.50 -11.18
CA ASN A 199 23.80 14.24 -12.53
C ASN A 199 24.61 13.11 -13.17
N GLU A 200 23.92 12.09 -13.69
CA GLU A 200 24.48 10.96 -14.45
C GLU A 200 25.58 10.21 -13.66
N SER A 201 25.47 10.19 -12.33
CA SER A 201 26.54 9.85 -11.39
C SER A 201 26.00 9.12 -10.17
N LYS A 202 26.87 8.53 -9.34
CA LYS A 202 26.46 7.71 -8.18
C LYS A 202 26.73 8.41 -6.84
N PHE A 203 25.78 8.29 -5.91
CA PHE A 203 25.95 8.67 -4.51
C PHE A 203 25.78 7.47 -3.59
N ASN A 204 26.83 7.15 -2.83
CA ASN A 204 26.92 5.93 -2.04
C ASN A 204 27.35 6.21 -0.59
N VAL A 205 26.58 5.71 0.37
CA VAL A 205 26.91 5.71 1.81
C VAL A 205 26.86 4.27 2.33
N LYS A 206 28.00 3.72 2.73
CA LYS A 206 28.19 2.28 2.95
C LYS A 206 28.98 1.97 4.22
N ASP A 207 28.93 0.72 4.66
CA ASP A 207 29.81 0.17 5.71
C ASP A 207 29.84 1.03 6.99
N ASN A 208 28.67 1.19 7.62
CA ASN A 208 28.48 1.92 8.88
C ASN A 208 28.86 3.41 8.81
N SER A 209 28.67 4.03 7.64
CA SER A 209 29.01 5.43 7.41
C SER A 209 27.80 6.35 7.51
N THR A 210 28.06 7.65 7.64
CA THR A 210 27.01 8.66 7.79
C THR A 210 27.20 9.80 6.81
N ALA A 211 26.11 10.23 6.18
CA ALA A 211 26.06 11.43 5.37
C ALA A 211 24.95 12.37 5.84
N THR A 212 25.20 13.67 5.80
CA THR A 212 24.19 14.71 6.06
C THR A 212 24.24 15.78 4.98
N ILE A 213 23.07 16.13 4.46
CA ILE A 213 22.87 17.20 3.49
C ILE A 213 21.95 18.23 4.14
N ASP A 214 22.45 19.44 4.35
CA ASP A 214 21.68 20.52 4.99
C ASP A 214 20.66 21.16 4.03
N GLY A 215 20.91 21.08 2.73
CA GLY A 215 19.98 21.49 1.68
C GLY A 215 19.19 20.32 1.06
N ASN A 216 18.90 20.46 -0.22
CA ASN A 216 18.21 19.47 -1.04
C ASN A 216 19.18 18.42 -1.59
N LEU A 217 18.66 17.22 -1.82
CA LEU A 217 19.31 16.18 -2.60
C LEU A 217 18.62 16.07 -3.97
N THR A 218 19.40 16.25 -5.04
CA THR A 218 18.92 16.03 -6.41
C THR A 218 19.72 14.91 -7.07
N LEU A 219 19.03 13.86 -7.52
CA LEU A 219 19.60 12.73 -8.25
C LEU A 219 18.96 12.67 -9.64
N ASN A 220 19.70 13.04 -10.67
CA ASN A 220 19.22 12.99 -12.05
C ASN A 220 20.05 12.00 -12.85
N ASN A 221 19.39 11.16 -13.64
CA ASN A 221 20.04 10.43 -14.70
C ASN A 221 19.14 10.45 -15.93
N VAL A 222 19.58 11.13 -16.99
CA VAL A 222 18.81 11.25 -18.24
C VAL A 222 19.40 10.40 -19.35
N GLU A 223 20.47 9.66 -19.07
CA GLU A 223 21.07 8.70 -19.98
C GLU A 223 20.36 7.35 -19.87
N ASP A 224 20.32 6.61 -20.97
CA ASP A 224 19.75 5.26 -21.05
C ASP A 224 20.71 4.21 -20.44
N THR A 225 21.04 4.42 -19.17
CA THR A 225 21.92 3.56 -18.37
C THR A 225 21.42 3.52 -16.93
N ASN A 226 21.62 2.41 -16.22
CA ASN A 226 21.18 2.31 -14.84
C ASN A 226 22.15 3.00 -13.89
N VAL A 227 21.63 3.91 -13.07
CA VAL A 227 22.37 4.53 -11.97
C VAL A 227 21.76 4.05 -10.66
N TRP A 228 22.63 3.54 -9.79
CA TRP A 228 22.26 3.03 -8.47
C TRP A 228 22.87 3.93 -7.39
N ASN A 229 22.01 4.61 -6.63
CA ASN A 229 22.35 5.36 -5.43
C ASN A 229 22.02 4.51 -4.20
N GLN A 230 22.89 4.52 -3.18
CA GLN A 230 22.86 3.51 -2.13
C GLN A 230 23.08 4.10 -0.74
N VAL A 231 22.26 3.67 0.22
CA VAL A 231 22.54 3.80 1.66
C VAL A 231 22.45 2.39 2.25
N ASN A 232 23.59 1.78 2.58
CA ASN A 232 23.61 0.37 2.96
C ASN A 232 24.63 -0.01 4.06
N GLY A 233 24.58 -1.26 4.53
CA GLY A 233 25.51 -1.79 5.53
C GLY A 233 25.52 -1.03 6.86
N ASN A 234 24.35 -0.83 7.48
CA ASN A 234 24.13 -0.01 8.69
C ASN A 234 24.49 1.48 8.54
N SER A 235 24.53 1.99 7.31
CA SER A 235 24.80 3.40 7.07
C SER A 235 23.56 4.26 7.24
N SER A 236 23.77 5.57 7.38
CA SER A 236 22.68 6.54 7.48
C SER A 236 22.85 7.75 6.57
N LEU A 237 21.73 8.25 6.05
CA LEU A 237 21.64 9.51 5.31
C LEU A 237 20.54 10.38 5.92
N THR A 238 20.84 11.66 6.16
CA THR A 238 19.85 12.69 6.48
C THR A 238 19.87 13.78 5.41
N VAL A 239 18.69 14.10 4.87
CA VAL A 239 18.45 15.23 3.96
C VAL A 239 17.53 16.22 4.66
N ASN A 240 18.04 17.40 4.99
CA ASN A 240 17.29 18.44 5.70
C ASN A 240 16.36 19.25 4.78
N GLY A 241 16.52 19.15 3.47
CA GLY A 241 15.61 19.67 2.45
C GLY A 241 14.81 18.59 1.71
N ASP A 242 14.48 18.87 0.46
CA ASP A 242 13.73 17.99 -0.44
C ASP A 242 14.64 16.94 -1.11
N LEU A 243 14.04 15.80 -1.49
CA LEU A 243 14.64 14.84 -2.42
C LEU A 243 13.96 14.97 -3.79
N ASN A 244 14.74 15.25 -4.83
CA ASN A 244 14.28 15.29 -6.22
C ASN A 244 15.00 14.20 -7.02
N MET A 245 14.23 13.30 -7.62
CA MET A 245 14.77 12.25 -8.49
C MET A 245 14.15 12.29 -9.87
N LYS A 246 15.00 12.07 -10.86
CA LYS A 246 14.60 11.96 -12.26
C LYS A 246 15.41 10.87 -12.95
N GLY A 247 14.74 9.93 -13.61
CA GLY A 247 15.37 8.95 -14.49
C GLY A 247 15.27 9.33 -15.98
N HIS A 248 15.70 8.41 -16.82
CA HIS A 248 15.52 8.48 -18.26
C HIS A 248 14.13 7.93 -18.60
N TYR A 249 13.29 8.77 -19.18
CA TYR A 249 11.93 8.38 -19.52
C TYR A 249 11.94 7.31 -20.62
N MET A 250 11.27 6.20 -20.36
CA MET A 250 10.98 5.16 -21.34
C MET A 250 9.48 4.97 -21.46
N GLU A 251 9.01 4.94 -22.70
CA GLU A 251 7.60 4.65 -23.01
C GLU A 251 7.27 3.19 -22.67
N GLY A 252 6.04 2.96 -22.23
CA GLY A 252 5.57 1.66 -21.75
C GLY A 252 5.32 1.64 -20.24
N TYR A 253 5.08 0.46 -19.71
CA TYR A 253 4.84 0.21 -18.29
C TYR A 253 5.77 -0.92 -17.82
N TYR A 254 6.11 -0.90 -16.54
CA TYR A 254 6.95 -1.92 -15.91
C TYR A 254 6.27 -3.29 -15.95
N THR A 255 7.05 -4.31 -16.28
CA THR A 255 6.72 -5.74 -16.12
C THR A 255 7.92 -6.47 -15.52
N GLU A 256 7.70 -7.64 -14.90
CA GLU A 256 8.82 -8.48 -14.41
C GLU A 256 9.82 -8.83 -15.53
N GLU A 257 9.37 -8.93 -16.78
CA GLU A 257 10.24 -9.20 -17.94
C GLU A 257 11.13 -8.00 -18.33
N THR A 258 10.80 -6.79 -17.88
CA THR A 258 11.50 -5.54 -18.23
C THR A 258 12.22 -4.89 -17.04
N ASP A 259 12.14 -5.49 -15.85
CA ASP A 259 12.54 -4.94 -14.55
C ASP A 259 13.98 -4.37 -14.53
N GLN A 260 14.95 -5.17 -14.94
CA GLN A 260 16.37 -4.79 -14.88
C GLN A 260 16.74 -3.60 -15.76
N GLU A 261 15.91 -3.26 -16.75
CA GLU A 261 16.18 -2.14 -17.65
C GLU A 261 15.17 -1.00 -17.49
N PHE A 262 14.05 -1.19 -16.79
CA PHE A 262 12.97 -0.21 -16.83
C PHE A 262 13.27 1.06 -16.03
N PHE A 263 13.95 0.93 -14.89
CA PHE A 263 14.37 2.08 -14.08
C PHE A 263 15.81 2.45 -14.42
N ARG A 264 16.01 3.73 -14.74
CA ARG A 264 17.34 4.27 -15.06
C ARG A 264 17.94 5.07 -13.92
N ASN A 265 17.19 5.32 -12.85
CA ASN A 265 17.69 5.99 -11.66
C ASN A 265 17.05 5.39 -10.41
N ASP A 266 17.81 4.54 -9.75
CA ASP A 266 17.44 3.85 -8.54
C ASP A 266 18.09 4.54 -7.35
N PHE A 267 17.30 4.72 -6.29
CA PHE A 267 17.81 5.03 -4.97
C PHE A 267 17.28 4.01 -3.99
N PHE A 268 18.16 3.21 -3.42
CA PHE A 268 17.76 2.18 -2.49
C PHE A 268 18.48 2.28 -1.15
N VAL A 269 17.72 2.01 -0.10
CA VAL A 269 18.20 1.92 1.28
C VAL A 269 18.17 0.44 1.64
N SER A 270 19.32 -0.14 2.01
CA SER A 270 19.43 -1.58 2.24
C SER A 270 20.12 -1.94 3.55
N GLY A 271 19.77 -3.10 4.11
CA GLY A 271 20.48 -3.72 5.23
C GLY A 271 21.67 -4.57 4.77
N GLN A 272 21.71 -4.91 3.48
CA GLN A 272 22.77 -5.69 2.87
C GLN A 272 24.11 -4.92 2.90
N ASP A 273 25.21 -5.62 3.15
CA ASP A 273 26.54 -5.04 2.99
C ASP A 273 27.06 -5.25 1.56
N GLY A 274 28.23 -4.65 1.24
CA GLY A 274 28.85 -4.78 -0.08
C GLY A 274 29.27 -6.20 -0.46
N SER A 275 29.15 -7.20 0.42
CA SER A 275 29.43 -8.61 0.14
C SER A 275 28.21 -9.38 -0.38
N GLY A 276 27.02 -8.78 -0.26
CA GLY A 276 25.77 -9.38 -0.73
C GLY A 276 25.17 -10.38 0.26
N GLU A 277 25.76 -10.54 1.45
CA GLU A 277 25.26 -11.41 2.51
C GLU A 277 24.09 -10.73 3.23
N VAL A 278 23.09 -11.52 3.67
CA VAL A 278 21.98 -11.03 4.50
C VAL A 278 22.53 -10.73 5.88
N VAL A 279 23.06 -9.53 6.05
CA VAL A 279 23.47 -9.03 7.35
C VAL A 279 22.30 -8.20 7.87
N GLY A 280 21.74 -8.56 9.03
CA GLY A 280 20.63 -7.83 9.67
C GLY A 280 21.01 -6.44 10.20
N LYS A 281 21.74 -5.66 9.39
CA LYS A 281 22.41 -4.41 9.72
C LYS A 281 21.71 -3.27 9.00
N GLY A 282 20.43 -3.04 9.35
CA GLY A 282 19.54 -2.12 8.64
C GLY A 282 20.10 -0.72 8.40
N GLY A 283 19.94 -0.23 7.16
CA GLY A 283 20.22 1.15 6.78
C GLY A 283 19.16 2.12 7.30
N TYR A 284 19.48 3.42 7.31
CA TYR A 284 18.55 4.47 7.75
C TYR A 284 18.57 5.68 6.81
N LEU A 285 17.39 6.08 6.35
CA LEU A 285 17.21 7.32 5.57
C LEU A 285 16.19 8.23 6.26
N ASN A 286 16.52 9.52 6.37
CA ASN A 286 15.60 10.54 6.86
C ASN A 286 15.56 11.73 5.89
N ILE A 287 14.37 12.06 5.38
CA ILE A 287 14.11 13.20 4.50
C ILE A 287 13.13 14.14 5.20
N LYS A 288 13.58 15.35 5.50
CA LYS A 288 12.76 16.37 6.18
C LYS A 288 11.79 17.08 5.25
N GLY A 289 12.15 17.22 3.98
CA GLY A 289 11.34 17.86 2.96
C GLY A 289 10.41 16.90 2.20
N ASN A 290 9.96 17.37 1.05
CA ASN A 290 9.15 16.60 0.12
C ASN A 290 10.03 15.69 -0.75
N VAL A 291 9.42 14.66 -1.30
CA VAL A 291 10.02 13.77 -2.30
C VAL A 291 9.30 13.95 -3.62
N LYS A 292 10.07 14.10 -4.70
CA LYS A 292 9.55 14.14 -6.06
C LYS A 292 10.29 13.13 -6.93
N LEU A 293 9.57 12.13 -7.44
CA LEU A 293 10.09 11.13 -8.36
C LEU A 293 9.44 11.30 -9.73
N THR A 294 10.23 11.35 -10.79
CA THR A 294 9.75 11.54 -12.17
C THR A 294 10.54 10.69 -13.16
N ASP A 295 9.93 10.39 -14.30
CA ASP A 295 10.58 9.75 -15.45
C ASP A 295 11.30 8.43 -15.07
N ASN A 296 10.57 7.32 -14.87
CA ASN A 296 11.16 5.99 -14.61
C ASN A 296 12.22 5.97 -13.48
N SER A 297 11.98 6.73 -12.41
CA SER A 297 12.83 6.71 -11.21
C SER A 297 12.21 5.82 -10.14
N HIS A 298 13.04 5.17 -9.35
CA HIS A 298 12.60 4.25 -8.31
C HIS A 298 13.30 4.55 -7.00
N PHE A 299 12.51 4.77 -5.94
CA PHE A 299 13.02 4.89 -4.57
C PHE A 299 12.42 3.77 -3.72
N PHE A 300 13.27 2.95 -3.11
CA PHE A 300 12.81 1.88 -2.26
C PHE A 300 13.65 1.59 -1.02
N THR A 301 13.00 0.97 -0.03
CA THR A 301 13.59 0.55 1.23
C THR A 301 13.52 -0.97 1.35
N GLU A 302 14.64 -1.64 1.65
CA GLU A 302 14.67 -3.09 1.85
C GLU A 302 15.60 -3.53 2.99
N SER A 303 15.21 -4.54 3.77
CA SER A 303 16.10 -5.09 4.81
C SER A 303 17.11 -6.09 4.24
N TYR A 304 16.78 -6.71 3.10
CA TYR A 304 17.68 -7.59 2.39
C TYR A 304 17.32 -7.64 0.90
N SER A 305 18.32 -7.93 0.09
CA SER A 305 18.14 -8.36 -1.30
C SER A 305 18.65 -9.80 -1.40
N ASN A 306 17.86 -10.68 -2.04
CA ASN A 306 18.24 -12.08 -2.20
C ASN A 306 19.34 -12.23 -3.27
N THR A 307 20.58 -11.94 -2.85
CA THR A 307 21.91 -12.15 -3.48
C THR A 307 22.20 -11.43 -4.79
N MET A 308 23.42 -10.88 -4.88
CA MET A 308 24.03 -10.09 -5.96
C MET A 308 24.12 -10.72 -7.37
N ASP A 309 23.38 -11.79 -7.69
CA ASP A 309 23.16 -12.16 -9.09
C ASP A 309 22.01 -11.31 -9.62
N GLN A 310 22.35 -10.12 -10.12
CA GLN A 310 21.41 -9.14 -10.70
C GLN A 310 20.55 -9.73 -11.83
N THR A 311 20.84 -10.94 -12.33
CA THR A 311 20.09 -11.57 -13.41
C THR A 311 18.85 -12.34 -12.93
N ASN A 312 18.74 -12.72 -11.65
CA ASN A 312 17.60 -13.50 -11.16
C ASN A 312 17.40 -13.37 -9.63
N PRO A 313 16.89 -12.23 -9.13
CA PRO A 313 16.57 -12.08 -7.71
C PRO A 313 15.45 -13.03 -7.30
N ASN A 314 15.69 -13.89 -6.30
CA ASN A 314 14.63 -14.77 -5.78
C ASN A 314 13.80 -14.03 -4.73
N HIS A 315 12.87 -13.18 -5.16
CA HIS A 315 11.93 -12.45 -4.28
C HIS A 315 11.00 -13.38 -3.47
N ASN A 316 10.99 -14.69 -3.74
CA ASN A 316 10.04 -15.62 -3.11
C ASN A 316 10.49 -16.13 -1.74
N LYS A 317 11.76 -15.97 -1.36
CA LYS A 317 12.24 -16.45 -0.06
C LYS A 317 11.78 -15.49 1.05
N TYR A 318 10.85 -15.98 1.85
CA TYR A 318 10.29 -15.29 3.01
C TYR A 318 11.27 -15.28 4.20
N PHE A 319 11.39 -14.13 4.86
CA PHE A 319 12.09 -13.98 6.14
C PHE A 319 11.24 -13.10 7.07
N PRO A 320 10.86 -13.60 8.26
CA PRO A 320 10.07 -12.78 9.19
C PRO A 320 10.92 -11.64 9.79
N LYS A 321 10.30 -10.50 10.10
CA LYS A 321 10.99 -9.31 10.68
C LYS A 321 11.91 -9.61 11.85
N ASP A 322 11.49 -10.51 12.75
CA ASP A 322 12.25 -10.89 13.95
C ASP A 322 13.57 -11.63 13.64
N SER A 323 13.82 -11.96 12.37
CA SER A 323 15.08 -12.55 11.92
C SER A 323 16.22 -11.54 11.80
N PHE A 324 15.91 -10.24 11.81
CA PHE A 324 16.88 -9.17 11.60
C PHE A 324 17.26 -8.52 12.93
N GLU A 325 18.55 -8.29 13.16
CA GLU A 325 19.03 -7.52 14.34
C GLU A 325 18.51 -6.08 14.29
N LYS A 326 18.45 -5.50 13.09
CA LYS A 326 17.90 -4.18 12.82
C LYS A 326 17.31 -4.15 11.41
N LEU A 327 16.06 -3.70 11.30
CA LEU A 327 15.39 -3.46 10.02
C LEU A 327 15.93 -2.20 9.34
N THR A 328 15.89 -2.21 8.01
CA THR A 328 16.15 -1.01 7.22
C THR A 328 14.93 -0.12 7.21
N THR A 329 15.13 1.17 7.44
CA THR A 329 14.02 2.12 7.60
C THR A 329 14.24 3.41 6.81
N SER A 330 13.13 3.93 6.26
CA SER A 330 13.07 5.26 5.64
C SER A 330 11.98 6.11 6.28
N LEU A 331 12.32 7.33 6.66
CA LEU A 331 11.37 8.33 7.17
C LEU A 331 11.31 9.52 6.22
N ILE A 332 10.12 9.83 5.73
CA ILE A 332 9.84 11.00 4.90
C ILE A 332 8.85 11.89 5.66
N GLU A 333 9.29 13.09 6.04
CA GLU A 333 8.46 14.02 6.81
C GLU A 333 7.49 14.84 5.93
N GLY A 334 7.85 15.08 4.66
CA GLY A 334 7.03 15.82 3.69
C GLY A 334 6.09 14.95 2.86
N ASN A 335 5.57 15.55 1.77
CA ASN A 335 4.71 14.87 0.81
C ASN A 335 5.55 14.15 -0.27
N ILE A 336 4.96 13.15 -0.91
CA ILE A 336 5.55 12.45 -2.05
C ILE A 336 4.74 12.72 -3.31
N THR A 337 5.41 13.12 -4.39
CA THR A 337 4.81 13.22 -5.73
C THR A 337 5.54 12.27 -6.68
N LEU A 338 4.78 11.40 -7.35
CA LEU A 338 5.26 10.42 -8.30
C LEU A 338 4.61 10.67 -9.67
N ASP A 339 5.41 10.70 -10.71
CA ASP A 339 4.95 10.94 -12.08
C ASP A 339 5.70 10.04 -13.07
N ARG A 340 5.05 9.72 -14.20
CA ARG A 340 5.62 9.02 -15.36
C ARG A 340 6.38 7.75 -14.98
N ASN A 341 5.62 6.73 -14.62
CA ASN A 341 6.12 5.39 -14.32
C ASN A 341 7.10 5.31 -13.14
N SER A 342 7.21 6.36 -12.31
CA SER A 342 8.09 6.35 -11.13
C SER A 342 7.48 5.53 -10.00
N ARG A 343 8.34 4.96 -9.15
CA ARG A 343 7.93 4.04 -8.09
C ARG A 343 8.50 4.43 -6.74
N PHE A 344 7.68 4.24 -5.71
CA PHE A 344 8.09 4.36 -4.32
C PHE A 344 7.58 3.16 -3.54
N GLY A 345 8.45 2.48 -2.78
CA GLY A 345 7.98 1.35 -1.99
C GLY A 345 8.90 0.78 -0.92
N SER A 346 8.33 -0.15 -0.16
CA SER A 346 9.02 -0.96 0.85
C SER A 346 9.05 -2.42 0.40
N TYR A 347 10.20 -3.08 0.51
CA TYR A 347 10.36 -4.46 0.03
C TYR A 347 11.10 -5.30 1.06
N ASN A 348 10.89 -6.61 1.07
CA ASN A 348 11.77 -7.56 1.76
C ASN A 348 12.06 -7.15 3.22
N ALA A 349 11.02 -7.06 4.06
CA ALA A 349 11.08 -6.59 5.45
C ALA A 349 11.61 -5.15 5.63
N GLY A 350 11.67 -4.34 4.58
CA GLY A 350 11.94 -2.91 4.67
C GLY A 350 10.73 -2.16 5.24
N GLU A 351 10.99 -1.07 5.97
CA GLU A 351 9.92 -0.22 6.52
C GLU A 351 10.07 1.22 6.08
N SER A 352 8.99 1.79 5.54
CA SER A 352 8.95 3.20 5.16
C SER A 352 7.81 3.90 5.87
N THR A 353 8.05 5.11 6.37
CA THR A 353 7.02 5.97 6.95
C THR A 353 6.98 7.30 6.23
N VAL A 354 5.79 7.68 5.75
CA VAL A 354 5.52 8.96 5.11
C VAL A 354 4.56 9.74 6.00
N ASN A 355 5.02 10.88 6.54
CA ASN A 355 4.17 11.73 7.38
C ASN A 355 3.22 12.61 6.56
N GLY A 356 3.53 12.86 5.28
CA GLY A 356 2.73 13.66 4.37
C GLY A 356 1.78 12.83 3.49
N ASN A 357 1.24 13.51 2.47
CA ASN A 357 0.37 12.91 1.45
C ASN A 357 1.21 12.28 0.33
N ILE A 358 0.63 11.32 -0.39
CA ILE A 358 1.20 10.78 -1.63
C ILE A 358 0.28 11.07 -2.81
N THR A 359 0.85 11.54 -3.92
CA THR A 359 0.16 11.69 -5.20
C THR A 359 0.94 10.95 -6.29
N ALA A 360 0.33 9.93 -6.89
CA ALA A 360 0.88 9.19 -8.01
C ALA A 360 0.02 9.40 -9.27
N THR A 361 0.70 9.72 -10.38
CA THR A 361 0.08 10.08 -11.66
C THR A 361 0.81 9.41 -12.82
N ASN A 362 0.16 9.27 -13.97
CA ASN A 362 0.77 8.82 -15.23
C ASN A 362 1.60 7.53 -15.08
N GLY A 363 1.00 6.44 -14.60
CA GLY A 363 1.65 5.13 -14.49
C GLY A 363 2.55 4.96 -13.27
N ALA A 364 2.63 5.95 -12.38
CA ALA A 364 3.41 5.85 -11.15
C ALA A 364 2.75 4.95 -10.10
N CYS A 365 3.58 4.27 -9.30
CA CYS A 365 3.13 3.27 -8.30
C CYS A 365 3.64 3.56 -6.89
N VAL A 366 2.80 3.22 -5.91
CA VAL A 366 3.11 3.19 -4.47
C VAL A 366 2.95 1.76 -4.00
N GLU A 367 3.98 1.15 -3.40
CA GLU A 367 3.93 -0.29 -3.17
C GLU A 367 4.66 -0.81 -1.92
N ALA A 368 4.23 -1.97 -1.45
CA ALA A 368 4.93 -2.76 -0.46
C ALA A 368 4.90 -4.24 -0.86
N TRP A 369 6.03 -4.95 -0.81
CA TRP A 369 6.11 -6.35 -1.26
C TRP A 369 7.04 -7.23 -0.43
N ASN A 370 6.58 -8.45 -0.14
CA ASN A 370 7.34 -9.58 0.42
C ASN A 370 7.88 -9.39 1.86
N SER A 371 7.83 -10.48 2.61
CA SER A 371 8.48 -10.64 3.92
C SER A 371 8.13 -9.55 4.91
N ASP A 372 6.84 -9.36 5.15
CA ASP A 372 6.35 -8.40 6.13
C ASP A 372 6.78 -6.95 5.84
N ALA A 373 7.11 -6.61 4.58
CA ALA A 373 7.44 -5.22 4.23
C ALA A 373 6.29 -4.28 4.65
N LEU A 374 6.63 -3.13 5.23
CA LEU A 374 5.65 -2.19 5.76
C LEU A 374 5.80 -0.81 5.13
N LEU A 375 4.70 -0.25 4.67
CA LEU A 375 4.61 1.16 4.27
C LEU A 375 3.49 1.85 5.04
N THR A 376 3.87 2.77 5.93
CA THR A 376 2.93 3.59 6.70
C THR A 376 2.81 4.98 6.10
N ILE A 377 1.59 5.44 5.83
CA ILE A 377 1.29 6.75 5.24
C ILE A 377 0.29 7.47 6.13
N LYS A 378 0.73 8.57 6.76
CA LYS A 378 -0.12 9.34 7.69
C LYS A 378 -1.08 10.29 6.98
N GLY A 379 -0.76 10.66 5.75
CA GLY A 379 -1.56 11.56 4.91
C GLY A 379 -2.52 10.82 4.00
N ASP A 380 -3.13 11.59 3.10
CA ASP A 380 -3.99 11.08 2.02
C ASP A 380 -3.15 10.53 0.86
N VAL A 381 -3.67 9.51 0.19
CA VAL A 381 -3.11 8.90 -1.01
C VAL A 381 -4.05 9.12 -2.19
N LEU A 382 -3.52 9.70 -3.26
CA LEU A 382 -4.19 9.83 -4.55
C LEU A 382 -3.39 9.07 -5.61
N VAL A 383 -4.02 8.10 -6.26
CA VAL A 383 -3.50 7.45 -7.47
C VAL A 383 -4.48 7.70 -8.62
N THR A 384 -3.97 8.13 -9.77
CA THR A 384 -4.80 8.48 -10.93
C THR A 384 -4.11 8.09 -12.23
N ASP A 385 -4.94 7.84 -13.23
CA ASP A 385 -4.57 7.52 -14.61
C ASP A 385 -4.24 6.04 -14.80
N GLU A 386 -4.29 5.57 -16.04
CA GLU A 386 -4.02 4.18 -16.39
C GLU A 386 -2.61 3.76 -15.95
N ASN A 387 -2.48 2.51 -15.52
CA ASN A 387 -1.25 1.88 -15.02
C ASN A 387 -0.70 2.47 -13.69
N SER A 388 -1.31 3.51 -13.12
CA SER A 388 -0.97 3.95 -11.77
C SER A 388 -1.58 3.02 -10.74
N GLN A 389 -0.82 2.68 -9.69
CA GLN A 389 -1.22 1.62 -8.77
C GLN A 389 -0.88 1.93 -7.29
N VAL A 390 -1.74 1.47 -6.38
CA VAL A 390 -1.33 1.08 -5.01
C VAL A 390 -1.22 -0.44 -4.97
N GLY A 391 -0.02 -0.98 -4.77
CA GLY A 391 0.24 -2.42 -4.81
C GLY A 391 0.68 -2.96 -3.45
N VAL A 392 -0.13 -3.84 -2.86
CA VAL A 392 0.24 -4.60 -1.65
C VAL A 392 0.54 -6.03 -2.07
N GLY A 393 1.82 -6.36 -2.09
CA GLY A 393 2.35 -7.66 -2.45
C GLY A 393 2.24 -8.70 -1.36
N ARG A 394 2.60 -9.93 -1.71
CA ARG A 394 2.53 -11.09 -0.80
C ARG A 394 3.15 -10.78 0.56
N THR A 395 2.46 -11.11 1.66
CA THR A 395 2.93 -10.89 3.06
C THR A 395 3.29 -9.45 3.44
N ALA A 396 2.99 -8.45 2.61
CA ALA A 396 3.31 -7.04 2.90
C ALA A 396 2.09 -6.29 3.44
N ASP A 397 2.34 -5.15 4.08
CA ASP A 397 1.29 -4.31 4.61
C ASP A 397 1.47 -2.85 4.17
N ILE A 398 0.36 -2.21 3.80
CA ILE A 398 0.27 -0.76 3.62
C ILE A 398 -0.80 -0.20 4.58
N ASP A 399 -0.39 0.73 5.44
CA ASP A 399 -1.26 1.43 6.37
C ASP A 399 -1.47 2.89 5.94
N ILE A 400 -2.72 3.30 5.73
CA ILE A 400 -3.10 4.66 5.35
C ILE A 400 -4.02 5.28 6.41
N ASP A 401 -3.49 6.22 7.21
CA ASP A 401 -4.27 6.97 8.21
C ASP A 401 -5.21 8.01 7.55
N GLY A 402 -4.92 8.34 6.29
CA GLY A 402 -5.69 9.27 5.46
C GLY A 402 -6.78 8.59 4.62
N LYS A 403 -7.18 9.30 3.57
CA LYS A 403 -8.04 8.79 2.52
C LYS A 403 -7.20 8.10 1.45
N LEU A 404 -7.75 7.06 0.83
CA LEU A 404 -7.23 6.51 -0.42
C LEU A 404 -8.20 6.89 -1.55
N THR A 405 -7.70 7.46 -2.64
CA THR A 405 -8.49 7.72 -3.84
C THR A 405 -7.78 7.12 -5.04
N ALA A 406 -8.41 6.12 -5.66
CA ALA A 406 -8.01 5.58 -6.95
C ALA A 406 -8.99 6.09 -8.01
N LYS A 407 -8.48 6.67 -9.11
CA LYS A 407 -9.35 7.19 -10.17
C LYS A 407 -8.80 7.08 -11.59
N ASN A 408 -9.68 7.24 -12.58
CA ASN A 408 -9.33 7.40 -13.99
C ASN A 408 -8.50 6.23 -14.57
N GLY A 409 -8.88 5.00 -14.28
CA GLY A 409 -8.20 3.80 -14.78
C GLY A 409 -7.05 3.31 -13.90
N ALA A 410 -6.79 3.97 -12.76
CA ALA A 410 -5.86 3.49 -11.76
C ALA A 410 -6.33 2.17 -11.12
N ASP A 411 -5.39 1.46 -10.51
CA ASP A 411 -5.60 0.16 -9.89
C ASP A 411 -5.16 0.14 -8.41
N VAL A 412 -5.81 -0.71 -7.62
CA VAL A 412 -5.40 -1.01 -6.25
C VAL A 412 -5.37 -2.53 -6.12
N TYR A 413 -4.18 -3.09 -5.93
CA TYR A 413 -3.95 -4.52 -5.88
C TYR A 413 -3.58 -4.95 -4.46
N ILE A 414 -4.21 -6.01 -3.96
CA ILE A 414 -3.90 -6.64 -2.67
C ILE A 414 -3.65 -8.14 -2.92
N GLY A 415 -2.43 -8.59 -2.68
CA GLY A 415 -1.98 -9.96 -2.92
C GLY A 415 -2.09 -10.88 -1.70
N GLU A 416 -1.57 -12.09 -1.82
CA GLU A 416 -1.73 -13.16 -0.83
C GLU A 416 -1.14 -12.81 0.55
N GLU A 417 -1.88 -13.09 1.63
CA GLU A 417 -1.42 -12.87 3.02
C GLU A 417 -1.01 -11.41 3.32
N SER A 418 -1.52 -10.45 2.55
CA SER A 418 -1.17 -9.04 2.64
C SER A 418 -2.33 -8.19 3.19
N THR A 419 -2.03 -7.02 3.75
CA THR A 419 -3.06 -6.11 4.28
C THR A 419 -2.95 -4.71 3.69
N LEU A 420 -4.06 -4.18 3.18
CA LEU A 420 -4.23 -2.75 2.95
C LEU A 420 -5.17 -2.19 4.01
N SER A 421 -4.69 -1.30 4.88
CA SER A 421 -5.50 -0.62 5.89
C SER A 421 -5.80 0.82 5.47
N VAL A 422 -7.08 1.22 5.51
CA VAL A 422 -7.52 2.60 5.22
C VAL A 422 -8.41 3.11 6.36
N ALA A 423 -7.92 4.09 7.10
CA ALA A 423 -8.59 4.59 8.30
C ALA A 423 -9.73 5.59 8.02
N LYS A 424 -9.80 6.16 6.80
CA LYS A 424 -10.85 7.12 6.41
C LYS A 424 -11.63 6.62 5.19
N LYS A 425 -11.72 7.44 4.14
CA LYS A 425 -12.47 7.10 2.93
C LYS A 425 -11.54 6.43 1.91
N PHE A 426 -11.93 5.27 1.41
CA PHE A 426 -11.41 4.69 0.18
C PHE A 426 -12.40 4.95 -0.96
N LEU A 427 -12.06 5.84 -1.89
CA LEU A 427 -12.84 6.11 -3.10
C LEU A 427 -12.22 5.38 -4.30
N VAL A 428 -13.04 4.59 -4.99
CA VAL A 428 -12.72 3.99 -6.29
C VAL A 428 -13.60 4.63 -7.36
N ASP A 429 -13.03 5.56 -8.13
CA ASP A 429 -13.74 6.41 -9.09
C ASP A 429 -13.27 6.15 -10.52
N ASN A 430 -14.05 5.36 -11.27
CA ASN A 430 -13.68 4.88 -12.59
C ASN A 430 -12.30 4.20 -12.56
N ALA A 431 -12.11 3.30 -11.59
CA ALA A 431 -10.86 2.62 -11.24
C ALA A 431 -11.17 1.19 -10.75
N THR A 432 -10.13 0.40 -10.54
CA THR A 432 -10.25 -1.00 -10.09
C THR A 432 -9.63 -1.18 -8.71
N LEU A 433 -10.26 -2.02 -7.90
CA LEU A 433 -9.75 -2.60 -6.66
C LEU A 433 -9.76 -4.12 -6.82
N GLU A 434 -8.61 -4.76 -6.66
CA GLU A 434 -8.43 -6.21 -6.76
C GLU A 434 -7.88 -6.80 -5.46
N VAL A 435 -8.53 -7.85 -4.95
CA VAL A 435 -8.14 -8.55 -3.72
C VAL A 435 -7.97 -10.05 -3.98
N HIS A 436 -6.71 -10.49 -3.98
CA HIS A 436 -6.28 -11.84 -4.33
C HIS A 436 -5.58 -12.51 -3.14
N GLY A 437 -6.32 -13.25 -2.30
CA GLY A 437 -5.77 -13.91 -1.11
C GLY A 437 -5.30 -13.01 0.05
N GLY A 438 -5.46 -11.68 -0.08
CA GLY A 438 -5.14 -10.71 0.98
C GLY A 438 -6.38 -10.12 1.66
N GLN A 439 -6.16 -9.02 2.37
CA GLN A 439 -7.19 -8.34 3.15
C GLN A 439 -7.20 -6.83 2.92
N LEU A 440 -8.37 -6.29 2.59
CA LEU A 440 -8.68 -4.87 2.79
C LEU A 440 -9.25 -4.66 4.19
N LEU A 441 -8.63 -3.80 5.00
CA LEU A 441 -9.11 -3.41 6.32
C LEU A 441 -9.58 -1.95 6.31
N LEU A 442 -10.85 -1.74 6.62
CA LEU A 442 -11.41 -0.41 6.89
C LEU A 442 -11.33 -0.14 8.40
N SER A 443 -10.24 0.51 8.82
CA SER A 443 -9.76 0.56 10.23
C SER A 443 -10.26 1.76 11.04
N GLY A 444 -11.14 2.60 10.50
CA GLY A 444 -11.72 3.73 11.21
C GLY A 444 -13.20 3.53 11.51
N GLU A 445 -13.67 4.00 12.67
CA GLU A 445 -15.09 3.94 13.09
C GLU A 445 -16.04 4.58 12.06
N ASP A 446 -15.56 5.51 11.23
CA ASP A 446 -16.33 6.15 10.14
C ASP A 446 -15.69 5.92 8.75
N SER A 447 -14.88 4.87 8.61
CA SER A 447 -14.24 4.57 7.33
C SER A 447 -15.26 4.11 6.28
N VAL A 448 -15.02 4.46 5.01
CA VAL A 448 -15.98 4.24 3.92
C VAL A 448 -15.28 3.72 2.69
N LEU A 449 -15.67 2.55 2.19
CA LEU A 449 -15.38 2.14 0.81
C LEU A 449 -16.49 2.66 -0.11
N ASP A 450 -16.13 3.51 -1.07
CA ASP A 450 -17.04 4.16 -2.01
C ASP A 450 -16.74 3.75 -3.44
N LEU A 451 -17.65 2.95 -4.01
CA LEU A 451 -17.63 2.43 -5.38
C LEU A 451 -18.67 3.13 -6.27
N THR A 452 -19.30 4.21 -5.79
CA THR A 452 -20.48 4.82 -6.43
C THR A 452 -20.19 5.53 -7.76
N ASN A 453 -18.92 5.71 -8.14
CA ASN A 453 -18.51 6.37 -9.37
C ASN A 453 -17.89 5.38 -10.35
N ASN A 454 -18.62 4.31 -10.71
CA ASN A 454 -18.13 3.25 -11.61
C ASN A 454 -16.85 2.55 -11.08
N GLY A 455 -16.71 2.44 -9.76
CA GLY A 455 -15.63 1.64 -9.17
C GLY A 455 -15.87 0.15 -9.41
N VAL A 456 -14.81 -0.58 -9.72
CA VAL A 456 -14.84 -2.04 -9.90
C VAL A 456 -14.13 -2.70 -8.73
N LEU A 457 -14.80 -3.65 -8.07
CA LEU A 457 -14.19 -4.54 -7.08
C LEU A 457 -14.10 -5.93 -7.68
N LYS A 458 -12.88 -6.48 -7.74
CA LYS A 458 -12.60 -7.87 -8.09
C LYS A 458 -12.00 -8.57 -6.90
N THR A 459 -12.40 -9.82 -6.68
CA THR A 459 -11.82 -10.61 -5.60
C THR A 459 -11.95 -12.09 -5.90
N ASP A 460 -10.92 -12.86 -5.56
CA ASP A 460 -10.91 -14.32 -5.64
C ASP A 460 -11.53 -14.97 -4.39
N GLU A 461 -11.60 -16.30 -4.33
CA GLU A 461 -12.16 -17.02 -3.18
C GLU A 461 -11.37 -16.78 -1.87
N ALA A 462 -10.08 -16.45 -1.96
CA ALA A 462 -9.20 -16.31 -0.81
C ALA A 462 -9.14 -14.87 -0.26
N GLY A 463 -9.46 -13.86 -1.08
CA GLY A 463 -9.44 -12.45 -0.70
C GLY A 463 -10.59 -12.07 0.24
N SER A 464 -10.31 -11.18 1.20
CA SER A 464 -11.26 -10.75 2.23
C SER A 464 -11.34 -9.23 2.37
N ILE A 465 -12.49 -8.75 2.85
CA ILE A 465 -12.70 -7.35 3.24
C ILE A 465 -13.20 -7.35 4.68
N SER A 466 -12.44 -6.70 5.56
CA SER A 466 -12.72 -6.55 6.99
C SER A 466 -13.17 -5.13 7.28
N ILE A 467 -14.28 -5.00 8.00
CA ILE A 467 -14.96 -3.74 8.26
C ILE A 467 -15.07 -3.54 9.77
N GLU A 468 -14.40 -2.52 10.32
CA GLU A 468 -14.53 -2.20 11.74
C GLU A 468 -15.91 -1.61 12.08
N LYS A 469 -16.25 -1.63 13.38
CA LYS A 469 -17.54 -1.12 13.87
C LYS A 469 -17.74 0.34 13.45
N GLY A 470 -18.82 0.59 12.70
CA GLY A 470 -19.21 1.91 12.21
C GLY A 470 -18.76 2.21 10.77
N ALA A 471 -17.80 1.46 10.24
CA ALA A 471 -17.39 1.56 8.85
C ALA A 471 -18.50 1.09 7.89
N SER A 472 -18.45 1.57 6.65
CA SER A 472 -19.51 1.33 5.65
C SER A 472 -18.99 1.12 4.24
N VAL A 473 -19.84 0.53 3.40
CA VAL A 473 -19.59 0.34 1.96
C VAL A 473 -20.74 0.95 1.18
N ASN A 474 -20.43 1.79 0.20
CA ASN A 474 -21.36 2.46 -0.70
C ASN A 474 -21.13 2.00 -2.15
N SER A 475 -22.18 1.58 -2.85
CA SER A 475 -22.13 1.22 -4.27
C SER A 475 -23.42 1.62 -5.00
N LYS A 476 -23.30 2.01 -6.28
CA LYS A 476 -24.44 2.35 -7.18
C LYS A 476 -24.89 1.21 -8.08
N THR A 477 -24.08 0.15 -8.22
CA THR A 477 -24.32 -0.91 -9.21
C THR A 477 -24.10 -2.29 -8.62
N LYS A 478 -24.65 -3.31 -9.33
CA LYS A 478 -24.56 -4.78 -9.13
C LYS A 478 -23.10 -5.33 -9.12
N THR A 479 -22.09 -4.49 -8.88
CA THR A 479 -20.65 -4.74 -9.04
C THR A 479 -20.07 -5.47 -7.82
N LEU A 480 -20.67 -6.60 -7.46
CA LEU A 480 -20.04 -7.65 -6.68
C LEU A 480 -19.84 -8.81 -7.66
N LEU A 481 -18.81 -8.73 -8.50
CA LEU A 481 -18.50 -9.72 -9.53
C LEU A 481 -17.11 -10.29 -9.25
N SER A 482 -17.04 -11.58 -8.97
CA SER A 482 -15.82 -12.38 -9.05
C SER A 482 -15.64 -12.88 -10.49
N ASP A 483 -14.45 -12.72 -11.05
CA ASP A 483 -14.11 -13.18 -12.41
C ASP A 483 -13.73 -14.68 -12.42
N ASP A 484 -14.69 -15.58 -12.20
CA ASP A 484 -14.53 -16.95 -12.73
C ASP A 484 -15.25 -17.05 -14.08
N THR A 485 -14.44 -17.14 -15.14
CA THR A 485 -14.87 -17.03 -16.54
C THR A 485 -15.31 -18.36 -17.16
N THR A 486 -15.59 -19.39 -16.36
CA THR A 486 -15.86 -20.74 -16.91
C THR A 486 -17.30 -21.26 -16.86
N THR A 487 -18.29 -20.58 -16.28
CA THR A 487 -19.69 -21.05 -16.36
C THR A 487 -20.70 -19.93 -16.58
N THR A 488 -21.29 -19.95 -17.77
CA THR A 488 -22.62 -19.39 -18.06
C THR A 488 -23.67 -20.09 -17.20
N ALA A 489 -24.57 -19.32 -16.59
CA ALA A 489 -25.70 -19.72 -15.71
C ALA A 489 -25.33 -19.95 -14.23
N ASP A 490 -26.17 -19.38 -13.35
CA ASP A 490 -26.36 -19.65 -11.92
C ASP A 490 -25.14 -20.17 -11.13
N GLY A 491 -24.44 -19.26 -10.44
CA GLY A 491 -23.35 -19.63 -9.54
C GLY A 491 -22.90 -18.45 -8.67
N VAL A 492 -23.51 -18.31 -7.49
CA VAL A 492 -23.11 -17.38 -6.42
C VAL A 492 -22.10 -18.10 -5.55
N ALA A 493 -20.87 -17.61 -5.43
CA ALA A 493 -19.98 -17.98 -4.34
C ALA A 493 -20.35 -17.12 -3.11
N GLU A 494 -20.77 -17.77 -2.03
CA GLU A 494 -20.91 -17.16 -0.70
C GLU A 494 -19.59 -16.49 -0.30
N LYS A 495 -19.61 -15.18 -0.01
CA LYS A 495 -18.48 -14.51 0.67
C LYS A 495 -18.85 -14.19 2.11
N THR A 496 -18.01 -14.66 3.02
CA THR A 496 -18.11 -14.45 4.46
C THR A 496 -17.59 -13.05 4.79
N PHE A 497 -18.47 -12.16 5.25
CA PHE A 497 -18.08 -11.01 6.05
C PHE A 497 -17.94 -11.52 7.50
N GLU A 498 -16.73 -11.54 8.06
CA GLU A 498 -16.52 -11.93 9.46
C GLU A 498 -17.31 -10.99 10.38
N ALA A 499 -18.23 -11.57 11.15
CA ALA A 499 -19.31 -10.86 11.82
C ALA A 499 -18.94 -10.38 13.22
N ASP A 500 -18.97 -9.05 13.42
CA ASP A 500 -19.40 -8.38 14.67
C ASP A 500 -19.71 -6.87 14.48
N ALA A 501 -19.70 -6.35 13.24
CA ALA A 501 -19.69 -4.90 12.97
C ALA A 501 -20.54 -4.44 11.76
N LEU A 502 -21.43 -5.27 11.20
CA LEU A 502 -22.30 -4.90 10.07
C LEU A 502 -23.33 -3.83 10.48
N SER A 503 -22.91 -2.56 10.55
CA SER A 503 -23.80 -1.47 10.92
C SER A 503 -24.49 -0.82 9.72
N LYS A 504 -23.85 -0.66 8.54
CA LYS A 504 -24.48 -0.08 7.32
C LYS A 504 -23.76 -0.46 6.02
N VAL A 505 -24.30 -1.41 5.24
CA VAL A 505 -24.05 -1.47 3.78
C VAL A 505 -25.17 -0.66 3.13
N SER A 506 -24.85 0.44 2.46
CA SER A 506 -25.86 1.29 1.81
C SER A 506 -25.77 1.15 0.29
N LEU A 507 -26.79 0.54 -0.29
CA LEU A 507 -27.02 0.61 -1.74
C LEU A 507 -27.68 1.96 -2.02
N VAL A 508 -26.91 2.92 -2.52
CA VAL A 508 -27.39 4.28 -2.80
C VAL A 508 -27.80 4.36 -4.26
N ASP A 509 -28.94 4.99 -4.54
CA ASP A 509 -29.47 5.29 -5.89
C ASP A 509 -29.99 4.11 -6.74
N PHE A 510 -30.93 3.32 -6.20
CA PHE A 510 -31.91 2.66 -7.10
C PHE A 510 -32.96 3.69 -7.55
N ASN A 511 -32.58 4.66 -8.38
CA ASN A 511 -33.53 5.52 -9.10
C ASN A 511 -34.29 4.75 -10.21
N LYS A 512 -34.34 3.42 -10.11
CA LYS A 512 -35.07 2.51 -10.98
C LYS A 512 -35.62 1.35 -10.16
N GLU A 513 -36.85 0.97 -10.48
CA GLU A 513 -37.56 -0.20 -9.97
C GLU A 513 -36.64 -1.44 -9.94
N VAL A 514 -36.59 -2.10 -8.78
CA VAL A 514 -35.83 -3.34 -8.56
C VAL A 514 -36.85 -4.48 -8.52
N SER A 515 -36.65 -5.53 -9.33
CA SER A 515 -37.54 -6.69 -9.33
C SER A 515 -37.45 -7.45 -8.00
N LEU A 516 -38.52 -8.16 -7.62
CA LEU A 516 -38.59 -8.95 -6.39
C LEU A 516 -37.47 -10.00 -6.30
N ASP A 517 -37.09 -10.62 -7.41
CA ASP A 517 -35.99 -11.60 -7.47
C ASP A 517 -34.63 -10.93 -7.25
N GLU A 518 -34.45 -9.72 -7.77
CA GLU A 518 -33.23 -8.94 -7.54
C GLU A 518 -33.17 -8.45 -6.09
N ALA A 519 -34.30 -8.09 -5.47
CA ALA A 519 -34.38 -7.75 -4.06
C ALA A 519 -34.07 -8.94 -3.14
N LYS A 520 -34.60 -10.13 -3.44
CA LYS A 520 -34.29 -11.39 -2.73
C LYS A 520 -32.79 -11.74 -2.84
N ARG A 521 -32.20 -11.59 -4.03
CA ARG A 521 -30.77 -11.81 -4.28
C ARG A 521 -29.87 -10.79 -3.57
N LEU A 522 -30.30 -9.53 -3.49
CA LEU A 522 -29.57 -8.49 -2.75
C LEU A 522 -29.64 -8.73 -1.24
N HIS A 523 -30.75 -9.25 -0.74
CA HIS A 523 -30.89 -9.68 0.66
C HIS A 523 -29.95 -10.85 1.01
N SER A 524 -29.86 -11.88 0.17
CA SER A 524 -28.97 -13.03 0.44
C SER A 524 -27.48 -12.69 0.39
N VAL A 525 -27.09 -11.62 -0.32
CA VAL A 525 -25.70 -11.16 -0.45
C VAL A 525 -25.27 -10.23 0.70
N LEU A 526 -26.22 -9.61 1.42
CA LEU A 526 -25.92 -8.60 2.47
C LEU A 526 -25.93 -9.14 3.91
N PHE A 527 -26.45 -10.33 4.20
CA PHE A 527 -26.76 -10.74 5.58
C PHE A 527 -26.21 -12.13 5.94
N ASN A 528 -25.09 -12.13 6.66
CA ASN A 528 -24.73 -13.16 7.65
C ASN A 528 -24.55 -12.48 9.03
N SER A 529 -25.52 -11.66 9.45
CA SER A 529 -25.60 -11.22 10.84
C SER A 529 -27.04 -11.09 11.32
N ASP A 530 -27.30 -11.57 12.54
CA ASP A 530 -28.61 -11.70 13.16
C ASP A 530 -29.31 -10.37 13.50
N THR A 531 -28.84 -9.22 13.02
CA THR A 531 -29.30 -7.90 13.50
C THR A 531 -29.46 -6.78 12.47
N GLY A 532 -29.09 -6.98 11.19
CA GLY A 532 -29.13 -5.86 10.26
C GLY A 532 -30.53 -5.61 9.66
N ILE A 533 -30.96 -4.34 9.66
CA ILE A 533 -32.23 -3.90 9.08
C ILE A 533 -31.96 -3.39 7.66
N LEU A 534 -32.72 -3.89 6.67
CA LEU A 534 -32.77 -3.34 5.32
C LEU A 534 -34.02 -2.47 5.16
N ASP A 535 -33.83 -1.17 4.88
CA ASP A 535 -34.93 -0.23 4.59
C ASP A 535 -35.09 -0.12 3.06
N LEU A 536 -35.81 -1.07 2.45
CA LEU A 536 -36.17 -1.04 1.04
C LEU A 536 -37.53 -0.38 0.86
N LYS A 537 -37.56 0.79 0.21
CA LYS A 537 -38.82 1.39 -0.23
C LYS A 537 -39.25 0.76 -1.55
N ILE A 538 -40.11 -0.25 -1.48
CA ILE A 538 -40.73 -0.88 -2.66
C ILE A 538 -41.79 0.08 -3.20
N ALA A 539 -41.79 0.36 -4.51
CA ALA A 539 -42.84 1.15 -5.13
C ALA A 539 -44.13 0.34 -5.13
N SER A 540 -45.13 0.76 -4.33
CA SER A 540 -46.51 0.38 -4.56
C SER A 540 -47.03 1.24 -5.71
N ASP A 541 -47.30 0.63 -6.86
CA ASP A 541 -48.07 1.32 -7.89
C ASP A 541 -49.47 1.65 -7.34
N GLU A 542 -49.93 2.87 -7.60
CA GLU A 542 -51.29 3.31 -7.30
C GLU A 542 -52.34 2.45 -8.04
N PRO A 543 -53.55 2.32 -7.47
CA PRO A 543 -54.49 1.25 -7.75
C PRO A 543 -55.26 1.51 -9.06
N SER A 544 -54.78 1.00 -10.21
CA SER A 544 -55.62 0.98 -11.41
C SER A 544 -55.24 -0.06 -12.47
N LYS A 545 -55.17 -1.34 -12.08
CA LYS A 545 -55.64 -2.49 -12.88
C LYS A 545 -55.40 -3.80 -12.10
N PRO A 546 -56.34 -4.77 -12.12
CA PRO A 546 -56.06 -6.10 -11.59
C PRO A 546 -55.09 -6.79 -12.56
N ASP A 547 -53.87 -7.09 -12.10
CA ASP A 547 -52.96 -7.98 -12.80
C ASP A 547 -53.51 -9.41 -12.69
N SER A 548 -53.96 -9.97 -13.81
CA SER A 548 -54.50 -11.32 -13.93
C SER A 548 -53.39 -12.38 -14.07
N GLY A 549 -52.35 -12.29 -13.25
CA GLY A 549 -51.20 -13.21 -13.26
C GLY A 549 -51.17 -14.06 -12.00
N ASN A 550 -51.44 -15.36 -12.14
CA ASN A 550 -51.40 -16.35 -11.06
C ASN A 550 -50.11 -16.22 -10.22
N ALA A 551 -50.25 -15.96 -8.92
CA ALA A 551 -49.15 -16.10 -7.97
C ALA A 551 -48.86 -17.60 -7.72
N SER A 552 -47.60 -18.00 -7.89
CA SER A 552 -47.14 -19.35 -7.61
C SER A 552 -46.98 -19.56 -6.10
N PHE A 553 -47.20 -20.79 -5.63
CA PHE A 553 -47.15 -21.22 -4.22
C PHE A 553 -45.80 -20.90 -3.54
N ASP A 554 -44.71 -20.77 -4.31
CA ASP A 554 -43.36 -20.46 -3.81
C ASP A 554 -43.20 -18.98 -3.37
N ASP A 555 -44.05 -18.07 -3.84
CA ASP A 555 -43.94 -16.64 -3.51
C ASP A 555 -44.44 -16.28 -2.11
N ALA A 556 -45.22 -17.16 -1.47
CA ALA A 556 -45.82 -16.93 -0.16
C ALA A 556 -44.95 -17.39 1.02
N ILE A 557 -44.07 -18.39 0.81
CA ILE A 557 -43.30 -19.03 1.90
C ILE A 557 -42.16 -18.14 2.41
N ASN A 558 -41.58 -17.28 1.56
CA ASN A 558 -40.44 -16.42 1.93
C ASN A 558 -40.81 -15.08 2.60
N ALA A 559 -42.09 -14.80 2.85
CA ALA A 559 -42.53 -13.61 3.59
C ALA A 559 -42.71 -13.85 5.12
N GLY A 560 -42.64 -15.10 5.58
CA GLY A 560 -42.97 -15.50 6.96
C GLY A 560 -41.97 -15.15 8.06
N GLY A 561 -40.96 -14.31 7.78
CA GLY A 561 -39.90 -13.94 8.72
C GLY A 561 -39.97 -12.50 9.26
N THR A 562 -40.95 -11.68 8.87
CA THR A 562 -41.02 -10.29 9.32
C THR A 562 -42.44 -9.88 9.67
N THR A 563 -42.58 -9.20 10.82
CA THR A 563 -43.80 -8.52 11.26
C THR A 563 -44.06 -7.28 10.41
N ALA A 564 -44.35 -7.45 9.11
CA ALA A 564 -44.99 -6.45 8.25
C ALA A 564 -45.30 -7.06 6.87
N VAL A 565 -46.46 -7.69 6.72
CA VAL A 565 -47.00 -7.99 5.37
C VAL A 565 -47.77 -6.77 4.90
N GLU A 566 -47.16 -5.96 4.03
CA GLU A 566 -47.85 -4.96 3.22
C GLU A 566 -48.79 -5.64 2.20
N ASP A 567 -49.85 -4.93 1.81
CA ASP A 567 -51.06 -5.44 1.14
C ASP A 567 -50.84 -6.40 -0.04
N LYS A 568 -51.37 -7.62 0.07
CA LYS A 568 -51.82 -8.41 -1.09
C LYS A 568 -53.23 -8.94 -0.84
N THR A 569 -54.20 -8.40 -1.57
CA THR A 569 -55.48 -9.08 -1.79
C THR A 569 -55.18 -10.29 -2.67
N ILE A 570 -55.36 -11.51 -2.18
CA ILE A 570 -55.18 -12.72 -2.99
C ILE A 570 -56.46 -12.90 -3.81
N THR A 571 -56.52 -12.27 -4.98
CA THR A 571 -57.53 -12.58 -5.99
C THR A 571 -56.93 -13.61 -6.96
N ASP A 572 -57.62 -14.73 -7.13
CA ASP A 572 -57.36 -15.81 -8.10
C ASP A 572 -56.12 -16.69 -7.83
N VAL A 573 -56.27 -17.65 -6.90
CA VAL A 573 -55.52 -18.91 -6.99
C VAL A 573 -56.38 -19.89 -7.77
N ASP A 574 -56.11 -20.06 -9.06
CA ASP A 574 -56.79 -21.07 -9.89
C ASP A 574 -56.37 -22.48 -9.45
N THR A 575 -57.26 -23.15 -8.71
CA THR A 575 -57.13 -24.58 -8.36
C THR A 575 -58.16 -25.45 -9.05
N SER A 576 -58.75 -25.03 -10.19
CA SER A 576 -59.84 -25.77 -10.86
C SER A 576 -59.50 -27.23 -11.19
N ASP A 577 -58.21 -27.57 -11.17
CA ASP A 577 -57.68 -28.85 -11.64
C ASP A 577 -57.24 -29.82 -10.53
N LYS A 578 -57.40 -29.49 -9.24
CA LYS A 578 -57.06 -30.41 -8.13
C LYS A 578 -58.23 -30.69 -7.21
N LYS A 579 -58.54 -31.97 -6.99
CA LYS A 579 -59.50 -32.39 -5.95
C LYS A 579 -58.78 -32.44 -4.59
N LEU A 580 -59.51 -32.23 -3.50
CA LEU A 580 -58.99 -32.29 -2.12
C LEU A 580 -58.24 -33.62 -1.80
N SER A 581 -58.52 -34.68 -2.56
CA SER A 581 -57.82 -35.98 -2.49
C SER A 581 -56.37 -35.98 -2.96
N ASP A 582 -55.93 -34.91 -3.64
CA ASP A 582 -54.66 -34.88 -4.36
C ASP A 582 -53.55 -34.11 -3.60
N LEU A 583 -53.84 -33.62 -2.38
CA LEU A 583 -52.92 -32.88 -1.51
C LEU A 583 -52.09 -33.83 -0.64
N THR A 584 -50.76 -33.64 -0.61
CA THR A 584 -49.81 -34.39 0.23
C THR A 584 -49.35 -33.58 1.43
N SER A 585 -48.77 -34.22 2.45
CA SER A 585 -48.31 -33.54 3.68
C SER A 585 -47.20 -32.50 3.46
N SER A 586 -46.52 -32.54 2.30
CA SER A 586 -45.51 -31.56 1.89
C SER A 586 -46.08 -30.30 1.25
N ASP A 587 -47.39 -30.28 0.92
CA ASP A 587 -48.08 -29.13 0.31
C ASP A 587 -48.68 -28.17 1.37
N LEU A 588 -48.34 -28.36 2.66
CA LEU A 588 -49.05 -27.80 3.83
C LEU A 588 -48.13 -26.91 4.71
N SER A 589 -47.94 -25.63 4.39
CA SER A 589 -47.43 -24.68 5.41
C SER A 589 -47.74 -23.20 5.13
N TRP A 590 -48.86 -22.70 5.67
CA TRP A 590 -48.88 -21.35 6.25
C TRP A 590 -48.94 -21.50 7.78
N GLY A 591 -48.34 -20.56 8.52
CA GLY A 591 -48.54 -20.45 9.97
C GLY A 591 -49.96 -19.96 10.32
N SER A 592 -50.06 -19.12 11.36
CA SER A 592 -51.25 -18.31 11.62
C SER A 592 -51.27 -17.05 10.75
N ALA A 593 -52.46 -16.52 10.46
CA ALA A 593 -52.65 -15.25 9.77
C ALA A 593 -52.90 -14.11 10.77
N SER A 594 -52.39 -12.91 10.51
CA SER A 594 -52.66 -11.71 11.33
C SER A 594 -53.23 -10.58 10.46
N LEU A 595 -54.39 -10.07 10.86
CA LEU A 595 -55.13 -9.00 10.19
C LEU A 595 -54.64 -7.62 10.64
N LYS A 596 -54.73 -6.64 9.74
CA LYS A 596 -54.37 -5.25 10.02
C LYS A 596 -55.38 -4.55 10.92
N ASP A 597 -54.97 -3.41 11.46
CA ASP A 597 -55.81 -2.57 12.30
C ASP A 597 -57.06 -2.11 11.54
N GLY A 598 -58.25 -2.47 12.06
CA GLY A 598 -59.54 -2.22 11.42
C GLY A 598 -60.06 -3.34 10.51
N GLN A 599 -59.28 -4.40 10.25
CA GLN A 599 -59.76 -5.62 9.60
C GLN A 599 -60.15 -6.69 10.61
N THR A 600 -61.33 -7.27 10.44
CA THR A 600 -61.85 -8.35 11.29
C THR A 600 -62.08 -9.65 10.54
N ASP A 601 -61.88 -9.67 9.22
CA ASP A 601 -62.20 -10.79 8.34
C ASP A 601 -61.13 -10.99 7.27
N LEU A 602 -60.76 -12.25 7.01
CA LEU A 602 -59.88 -12.67 5.93
C LEU A 602 -60.74 -13.24 4.79
N ASP A 603 -60.79 -12.54 3.67
CA ASP A 603 -61.52 -12.99 2.49
C ASP A 603 -60.62 -13.88 1.61
N LEU A 604 -61.05 -15.13 1.38
CA LEU A 604 -60.31 -16.10 0.57
C LEU A 604 -60.70 -16.06 -0.92
N GLY A 605 -61.75 -15.32 -1.29
CA GLY A 605 -62.34 -15.44 -2.62
C GLY A 605 -62.61 -16.92 -2.95
N SER A 606 -62.25 -17.36 -4.15
CA SER A 606 -62.36 -18.77 -4.60
C SER A 606 -61.11 -19.61 -4.32
N GLY A 607 -60.17 -19.13 -3.50
CA GLY A 607 -58.87 -19.78 -3.28
C GLY A 607 -58.88 -20.89 -2.21
N ASN A 608 -57.88 -21.77 -2.26
CA ASN A 608 -57.65 -22.77 -1.21
C ASN A 608 -56.62 -22.26 -0.20
N LEU A 609 -56.91 -22.38 1.09
CA LEU A 609 -56.01 -21.98 2.18
C LEU A 609 -55.78 -23.13 3.16
N VAL A 610 -54.53 -23.30 3.61
CA VAL A 610 -54.18 -24.20 4.70
C VAL A 610 -53.48 -23.40 5.80
N LEU A 611 -54.06 -23.34 6.99
CA LEU A 611 -53.45 -22.72 8.18
C LEU A 611 -52.95 -23.79 9.13
N ASN A 612 -51.69 -23.68 9.56
CA ASN A 612 -51.04 -24.64 10.45
C ASN A 612 -50.59 -23.95 11.74
N ASN A 613 -51.10 -24.42 12.87
CA ASN A 613 -50.67 -23.97 14.19
C ASN A 613 -50.01 -25.14 14.91
N PRO A 614 -48.70 -25.10 15.21
CA PRO A 614 -48.02 -26.24 15.84
C PRO A 614 -48.72 -26.63 17.15
N GLU A 615 -48.85 -27.93 17.42
CA GLU A 615 -49.68 -28.49 18.53
C GLU A 615 -49.40 -27.88 19.92
N SER A 616 -48.23 -27.28 20.13
CA SER A 616 -47.84 -26.60 21.38
C SER A 616 -48.41 -25.19 21.55
N ASN A 617 -48.96 -24.58 20.50
CA ASN A 617 -49.41 -23.20 20.49
C ASN A 617 -50.94 -23.13 20.44
N GLN A 618 -51.60 -22.79 21.55
CA GLN A 618 -53.06 -22.60 21.61
C GLN A 618 -53.52 -21.25 21.00
N GLY A 619 -52.79 -20.74 20.01
CA GLY A 619 -53.01 -19.41 19.41
C GLY A 619 -54.19 -19.36 18.45
N SER A 620 -54.48 -18.16 17.94
CA SER A 620 -55.48 -17.99 16.89
C SER A 620 -54.94 -18.40 15.52
N PHE A 621 -55.73 -19.13 14.72
CA PHE A 621 -55.42 -19.40 13.31
C PHE A 621 -55.45 -18.12 12.47
N VAL A 622 -56.36 -17.21 12.81
CA VAL A 622 -56.40 -15.84 12.30
C VAL A 622 -56.50 -14.91 13.51
N SER A 623 -55.60 -13.95 13.66
CA SER A 623 -55.65 -12.94 14.71
C SER A 623 -55.96 -11.55 14.15
N THR A 624 -56.71 -10.73 14.86
CA THR A 624 -56.79 -9.29 14.59
C THR A 624 -55.58 -8.56 15.18
N SER A 625 -55.37 -7.31 14.76
CA SER A 625 -54.30 -6.44 15.24
C SER A 625 -54.26 -6.24 16.76
N ASP A 626 -55.43 -6.31 17.41
CA ASP A 626 -55.58 -6.25 18.88
C ASP A 626 -55.39 -7.60 19.58
N GLY A 627 -55.03 -8.65 18.83
CA GLY A 627 -54.79 -10.00 19.34
C GLY A 627 -56.05 -10.86 19.53
N SER A 628 -57.23 -10.39 19.11
CA SER A 628 -58.45 -11.20 19.13
C SER A 628 -58.50 -12.22 17.98
N VAL A 629 -59.48 -13.15 17.99
CA VAL A 629 -59.67 -14.13 16.90
C VAL A 629 -60.34 -13.46 15.69
N GLY A 630 -59.71 -13.54 14.53
CA GLY A 630 -60.22 -13.04 13.25
C GLY A 630 -61.16 -14.02 12.54
N ASN A 631 -62.02 -13.51 11.68
CA ASN A 631 -62.97 -14.27 10.86
C ASN A 631 -62.35 -14.66 9.50
N ILE A 632 -62.98 -15.60 8.80
CA ILE A 632 -62.71 -15.94 7.40
C ILE A 632 -64.01 -15.89 6.59
N THR A 633 -63.97 -15.38 5.36
CA THR A 633 -65.05 -15.49 4.37
C THR A 633 -64.57 -16.21 3.11
N MET A 634 -65.41 -17.11 2.57
CA MET A 634 -65.10 -17.98 1.42
C MET A 634 -66.12 -17.81 0.29
N ASP A 635 -65.65 -17.67 -0.96
CA ASP A 635 -66.47 -17.74 -2.18
C ASP A 635 -66.49 -19.14 -2.79
N LYS A 636 -67.39 -19.31 -3.78
CA LYS A 636 -67.60 -20.54 -4.52
C LYS A 636 -66.26 -21.19 -4.93
N ASP A 637 -66.15 -22.48 -4.60
CA ASP A 637 -64.99 -23.36 -4.89
C ASP A 637 -63.74 -23.21 -3.99
N ALA A 638 -63.73 -22.28 -3.03
CA ALA A 638 -62.66 -22.18 -2.03
C ALA A 638 -62.65 -23.35 -1.03
N ASN A 639 -61.48 -23.83 -0.61
CA ASN A 639 -61.34 -24.85 0.44
C ASN A 639 -60.44 -24.36 1.58
N LEU A 640 -60.78 -24.73 2.82
CA LEU A 640 -60.01 -24.33 4.01
C LEU A 640 -59.54 -25.58 4.76
N ALA A 641 -58.24 -25.72 4.98
CA ALA A 641 -57.71 -26.72 5.91
C ALA A 641 -57.09 -26.06 7.14
N LEU A 642 -57.48 -26.51 8.33
CA LEU A 642 -56.94 -26.05 9.62
C LEU A 642 -56.20 -27.21 10.28
N ASN A 643 -54.90 -27.02 10.53
CA ASN A 643 -54.03 -28.07 11.03
C ASN A 643 -53.41 -27.71 12.39
N GLY A 644 -53.42 -28.65 13.33
CA GLY A 644 -52.98 -28.46 14.72
C GLY A 644 -54.04 -27.87 15.67
N THR A 645 -53.64 -27.15 16.72
CA THR A 645 -54.54 -26.70 17.81
C THR A 645 -54.65 -25.17 17.85
N GLY A 646 -55.86 -24.62 17.95
CA GLY A 646 -56.03 -23.16 17.99
C GLY A 646 -57.49 -22.69 17.90
N SER A 647 -57.67 -21.37 17.93
CA SER A 647 -58.99 -20.73 17.82
C SER A 647 -59.15 -19.95 16.52
N ILE A 648 -60.36 -19.90 16.00
CA ILE A 648 -60.71 -19.10 14.82
C ILE A 648 -62.04 -18.39 15.07
N GLY A 649 -62.24 -17.23 14.45
CA GLY A 649 -63.50 -16.52 14.47
C GLY A 649 -64.60 -17.26 13.69
N ASN A 650 -65.52 -16.51 13.12
CA ASN A 650 -66.52 -17.05 12.21
C ASN A 650 -65.86 -17.44 10.89
N VAL A 651 -66.16 -18.64 10.39
CA VAL A 651 -65.86 -19.01 9.00
C VAL A 651 -67.17 -18.93 8.23
N ASN A 652 -67.27 -17.98 7.32
CA ASN A 652 -68.47 -17.66 6.55
C ASN A 652 -68.32 -18.11 5.09
N THR A 653 -69.45 -18.34 4.43
CA THR A 653 -69.52 -18.55 2.99
C THR A 653 -70.43 -17.51 2.33
N THR A 654 -70.07 -17.07 1.12
CA THR A 654 -70.90 -16.16 0.32
C THR A 654 -71.99 -16.87 -0.47
N GLU A 655 -71.94 -18.21 -0.65
CA GLU A 655 -72.98 -19.01 -1.33
C GLU A 655 -73.25 -20.38 -0.66
N ASN A 656 -74.39 -21.01 -0.96
CA ASN A 656 -74.74 -22.34 -0.43
C ASN A 656 -74.01 -23.46 -1.19
N GLY A 657 -73.39 -24.39 -0.46
CA GLY A 657 -72.64 -25.51 -1.05
C GLY A 657 -71.24 -25.12 -1.53
N THR A 658 -70.76 -23.95 -1.12
CA THR A 658 -69.40 -23.48 -1.34
C THR A 658 -68.41 -24.22 -0.45
N GLY A 659 -67.37 -24.79 -1.06
CA GLY A 659 -66.14 -25.17 -0.37
C GLY A 659 -66.20 -26.31 0.64
N ASP A 660 -65.08 -26.98 0.82
CA ASP A 660 -64.89 -27.97 1.88
C ASP A 660 -63.96 -27.43 2.98
N ILE A 661 -64.33 -27.66 4.24
CA ILE A 661 -63.47 -27.40 5.40
C ILE A 661 -62.89 -28.72 5.91
N LEU A 662 -61.57 -28.80 6.04
CA LEU A 662 -60.85 -29.95 6.58
C LEU A 662 -60.12 -29.60 7.88
N ILE A 663 -60.36 -30.34 8.95
CA ILE A 663 -59.72 -30.10 10.26
C ILE A 663 -58.82 -31.28 10.63
N GLY A 664 -57.53 -31.00 10.83
CA GLY A 664 -56.52 -31.91 11.36
C GLY A 664 -56.24 -33.12 10.48
N ASN A 665 -55.61 -32.88 9.32
CA ASN A 665 -55.28 -33.92 8.32
C ASN A 665 -54.03 -34.76 8.72
N ASP A 666 -53.23 -34.32 9.71
CA ASP A 666 -51.93 -34.92 10.05
C ASP A 666 -51.86 -35.68 11.40
N LYS A 667 -53.02 -35.99 12.00
CA LYS A 667 -53.27 -36.97 13.10
C LYS A 667 -53.55 -36.43 14.51
N SER A 668 -53.48 -35.12 14.77
CA SER A 668 -54.07 -34.52 16.00
C SER A 668 -54.23 -33.00 15.93
N GLY A 669 -55.42 -32.51 16.33
CA GLY A 669 -55.68 -31.07 16.41
C GLY A 669 -57.03 -30.74 17.04
N SER A 670 -57.11 -29.67 17.82
CA SER A 670 -58.38 -29.16 18.36
C SER A 670 -58.61 -27.73 17.89
N VAL A 671 -59.64 -27.55 17.06
CA VAL A 671 -60.04 -26.25 16.54
C VAL A 671 -61.28 -25.78 17.29
N THR A 672 -61.24 -24.59 17.88
CA THR A 672 -62.43 -23.92 18.43
C THR A 672 -62.82 -22.81 17.46
N ALA A 673 -64.00 -22.91 16.85
CA ALA A 673 -64.50 -21.90 15.93
C ALA A 673 -65.67 -21.14 16.57
N ASN A 674 -65.73 -19.81 16.39
CA ASN A 674 -66.90 -19.06 16.87
C ASN A 674 -68.18 -19.49 16.11
N ASN A 675 -68.05 -19.75 14.82
CA ASN A 675 -69.10 -20.35 13.99
C ASN A 675 -68.50 -20.98 12.71
N LEU A 676 -69.09 -22.06 12.23
CA LEU A 676 -68.80 -22.65 10.91
C LEU A 676 -70.07 -22.55 10.05
N GLY A 677 -70.17 -21.47 9.29
CA GLY A 677 -71.29 -21.14 8.42
C GLY A 677 -72.04 -19.92 8.93
N SER A 678 -73.05 -19.49 8.17
CA SER A 678 -73.96 -18.41 8.57
C SER A 678 -75.37 -18.95 8.72
N GLU A 679 -76.27 -18.23 9.40
CA GLU A 679 -77.67 -18.67 9.63
C GLU A 679 -78.41 -19.05 8.33
N ASP A 680 -78.01 -18.48 7.19
CA ASP A 680 -78.68 -18.66 5.88
C ASP A 680 -77.85 -19.44 4.84
N LYS A 681 -76.58 -19.78 5.13
CA LYS A 681 -75.67 -20.41 4.16
C LYS A 681 -74.74 -21.46 4.79
N ALA A 682 -74.69 -22.64 4.16
CA ALA A 682 -73.88 -23.79 4.58
C ALA A 682 -72.75 -24.13 3.58
N PHE A 683 -71.65 -24.65 4.13
CA PHE A 683 -70.52 -25.19 3.34
C PHE A 683 -70.89 -26.50 2.63
N GLY A 684 -70.11 -26.87 1.62
CA GLY A 684 -70.23 -28.14 0.90
C GLY A 684 -70.02 -29.35 1.81
N SER A 685 -68.94 -29.35 2.59
CA SER A 685 -68.72 -30.31 3.67
C SER A 685 -67.77 -29.77 4.76
N VAL A 686 -67.88 -30.32 5.97
CA VAL A 686 -66.90 -30.15 7.04
C VAL A 686 -66.42 -31.53 7.45
N SER A 687 -65.15 -31.82 7.22
CA SER A 687 -64.51 -33.11 7.51
C SER A 687 -63.51 -32.95 8.65
N VAL A 688 -63.66 -33.75 9.71
CA VAL A 688 -62.76 -33.75 10.87
C VAL A 688 -61.94 -35.04 10.85
N GLY A 689 -60.62 -34.92 10.80
CA GLY A 689 -59.70 -36.05 10.77
C GLY A 689 -59.75 -36.90 12.04
N ALA A 690 -59.39 -38.18 11.93
CA ALA A 690 -59.38 -39.10 13.05
C ALA A 690 -58.35 -38.67 14.11
N GLY A 691 -58.81 -38.43 15.35
CA GLY A 691 -57.99 -37.89 16.44
C GLY A 691 -58.11 -36.38 16.65
N SER A 692 -58.83 -35.70 15.76
CA SER A 692 -59.07 -34.25 15.82
C SER A 692 -60.45 -33.92 16.39
N SER A 693 -60.63 -32.69 16.86
CA SER A 693 -61.92 -32.19 17.34
C SER A 693 -62.19 -30.79 16.81
N VAL A 694 -63.45 -30.51 16.53
CA VAL A 694 -63.96 -29.16 16.31
C VAL A 694 -65.00 -28.87 17.39
N THR A 695 -64.88 -27.72 18.05
CA THR A 695 -65.83 -27.23 19.06
C THR A 695 -66.50 -25.99 18.57
#